data_AF-A0A2H9Q7X3-F1
#
_entry.id   AF-A0A2H9Q7X3-F1
#
_cell.length_a   1.000
_cell.length_b   1.000
_cell.length_c   1.000
_cell.angle_alpha   90.00
_cell.angle_beta   90.00
_cell.angle_gamma   90.00
#
_symmetry.space_group_name_H-M   'P 1'
#
loop_
_entity.id
_entity.type
_entity.pdbx_description
1 polymer ?
#
loop_
_entity_poly.entity_id
_entity_poly.type
_entity_poly.pdbx_seq_one_letter_code
_entity_poly.pdbx_strand_id
1 'polypeptide(L)'
;MNLFFADLHLHSKYSRAVSKDMDLPHLVQGAKQKGLSLMGTGDFSHPAWLHYLKHELLESGLQGLYEKDGVHFMLSNEVATFCPGHKVHHCVFAPSFECVDQLTDVYSRKSNLAADGRPMMASTTPAEFVELTLEACSKAVIIPAHAWTPWFGVLGSKSGYDSVQEAYEDKSSKIFAIETGLSCYDSKTEVLTEKGWKKFSEVNYSDKICTINPKTSAVEYQRPNKKFRYHYRGKMYKLKTRRVDLLVTPNHRLFVTTCDFRNPKPFFLKEAEFLYGKSKQFKKDGLWRGEDKIYFVLPSVSIRHGSKYYRGFRKKQAKKIPMHNWLKFFGFWIAEGWVSEGKNGDYGVYLCNTNGKLIREMNKILTGFGYRTFYSKKTYTLRVRDYQLFNYLKQFGKCYEKFIPLSIKKLSKKLLQIFLDYYIKGDGHIYGRNGKGLSATTTSVKLRDDLQEIALKVGMSAYYKLGQKRGTPIPHHNQKKSYLQRNDSWVVYFIRRNRHALTPSYLKKKGYVEEWVDFNGFVYCVSVPNKVIYVRRNGTPVWCGNSDPAMNWRVSSLDDYALMSNSDSHSPAPLRIGREANCFNKPMGYDALFDSVRKKDAKRFLFTVEVDPAYGKYHYDGHRNCNYSRAPDLKNKACPKCGKELTIGVEHRVEELADRPQGFKPKDAIPFKRLLPLQEIAANVFGTAAFSKKARDAACQLSGKFGNELTVLLETPFAELEKECDKKLVGAIKLNREERIKVKPGFDGVYGVPDLSGQGKITDF
;
A
#
# COMPACT_ATOMS: atom_id res chain seq x y z
N MET A 1 25.74 13.82 -15.20
CA MET A 1 26.35 14.48 -14.01
C MET A 1 27.24 13.45 -13.36
N ASN A 2 28.38 13.81 -12.79
CA ASN A 2 29.27 12.83 -12.15
C ASN A 2 28.75 12.53 -10.74
N LEU A 3 27.69 11.70 -10.68
CA LEU A 3 27.14 11.17 -9.43
C LEU A 3 28.21 10.34 -8.72
N PHE A 4 28.33 10.53 -7.42
CA PHE A 4 29.32 9.85 -6.59
C PHE A 4 28.58 8.88 -5.67
N PHE A 5 28.61 7.58 -6.01
CA PHE A 5 27.90 6.55 -5.26
C PHE A 5 28.83 5.95 -4.20
N ALA A 6 28.34 5.89 -2.96
CA ALA A 6 29.06 5.37 -1.81
C ALA A 6 28.27 4.25 -1.11
N ASP A 7 28.88 3.09 -0.95
CA ASP A 7 28.38 1.99 -0.14
C ASP A 7 29.39 1.75 1.00
N LEU A 8 29.03 2.14 2.22
CA LEU A 8 30.00 2.29 3.31
C LEU A 8 30.03 1.10 4.27
N HIS A 9 29.06 0.17 4.16
CA HIS A 9 28.95 -1.00 5.04
C HIS A 9 29.19 -2.32 4.27
N LEU A 10 30.42 -2.82 4.40
CA LEU A 10 30.90 -4.09 3.85
C LEU A 10 31.76 -4.81 4.91
N HIS A 11 32.04 -6.09 4.70
CA HIS A 11 32.95 -6.88 5.53
C HIS A 11 34.12 -7.47 4.74
N SER A 12 35.24 -7.67 5.43
CA SER A 12 36.43 -8.37 4.92
C SER A 12 36.25 -9.89 4.92
N LYS A 13 37.15 -10.58 4.23
CA LYS A 13 37.31 -12.05 4.29
C LYS A 13 37.64 -12.63 5.68
N TYR A 14 37.84 -11.80 6.70
CA TYR A 14 38.10 -12.21 8.09
C TYR A 14 36.86 -12.20 9.00
N SER A 15 35.72 -11.72 8.50
CA SER A 15 34.42 -11.84 9.18
C SER A 15 33.74 -13.18 8.89
N ARG A 16 33.10 -13.78 9.91
CA ARG A 16 32.29 -15.00 9.76
C ARG A 16 31.20 -14.83 8.70
N ALA A 17 31.01 -15.90 7.91
CA ALA A 17 30.03 -16.02 6.83
C ALA A 17 30.23 -15.07 5.63
N VAL A 18 31.43 -14.49 5.48
CA VAL A 18 31.83 -13.64 4.34
C VAL A 18 32.62 -14.47 3.31
N SER A 19 32.62 -14.05 2.04
CA SER A 19 33.42 -14.73 0.99
C SER A 19 34.92 -14.54 1.20
N LYS A 20 35.71 -15.55 0.84
CA LYS A 20 37.18 -15.45 0.84
C LYS A 20 37.70 -14.38 -0.12
N ASP A 21 36.91 -14.07 -1.15
CA ASP A 21 37.18 -13.07 -2.17
C ASP A 21 36.77 -11.65 -1.74
N MET A 22 36.42 -11.41 -0.47
CA MET A 22 36.37 -10.05 0.08
C MET A 22 37.78 -9.55 0.40
N ASP A 23 38.54 -9.29 -0.67
CA ASP A 23 39.80 -8.54 -0.67
C ASP A 23 39.79 -7.41 -1.70
N LEU A 24 40.78 -6.51 -1.60
CA LEU A 24 40.79 -5.25 -2.33
C LEU A 24 40.71 -5.42 -3.87
N PRO A 25 41.44 -6.34 -4.53
CA PRO A 25 41.32 -6.52 -5.98
C PRO A 25 39.90 -6.89 -6.45
N HIS A 26 39.24 -7.82 -5.75
CA HIS A 26 37.87 -8.22 -6.09
C HIS A 26 36.84 -7.14 -5.70
N LEU A 27 37.06 -6.44 -4.58
CA LEU A 27 36.25 -5.29 -4.17
C LEU A 27 36.33 -4.15 -5.20
N VAL A 28 37.53 -3.79 -5.67
CA VAL A 28 37.77 -2.85 -6.76
C VAL A 28 37.06 -3.28 -8.05
N GLN A 29 37.20 -4.54 -8.45
CA GLN A 29 36.55 -5.08 -9.64
C GLN A 29 35.02 -4.98 -9.53
N GLY A 30 34.46 -5.38 -8.39
CA GLY A 30 33.04 -5.27 -8.09
C GLY A 30 32.55 -3.83 -8.10
N ALA A 31 33.26 -2.91 -7.44
CA ALA A 31 32.92 -1.50 -7.37
C ALA A 31 32.82 -0.86 -8.76
N LYS A 32 33.82 -1.10 -9.62
CA LYS A 32 33.83 -0.68 -11.02
C LYS A 32 32.65 -1.25 -11.81
N GLN A 33 32.42 -2.56 -11.71
CA GLN A 33 31.28 -3.20 -12.37
C GLN A 33 29.92 -2.67 -11.87
N LYS A 34 29.84 -2.29 -10.58
CA LYS A 34 28.63 -1.77 -9.95
C LYS A 34 28.38 -0.29 -10.25
N GLY A 35 29.43 0.51 -10.35
CA GLY A 35 29.35 1.98 -10.42
C GLY A 35 29.51 2.67 -9.06
N LEU A 36 30.11 1.99 -8.08
CA LEU A 36 30.46 2.60 -6.80
C LEU A 36 31.76 3.40 -6.97
N SER A 37 31.72 4.67 -6.58
CA SER A 37 32.87 5.56 -6.59
C SER A 37 33.68 5.47 -5.29
N LEU A 38 32.99 5.16 -4.19
CA LEU A 38 33.54 5.03 -2.84
C LEU A 38 32.96 3.77 -2.19
N MET A 39 33.81 3.04 -1.47
CA MET A 39 33.37 1.95 -0.59
C MET A 39 33.94 2.06 0.82
N GLY A 40 33.26 1.43 1.78
CA GLY A 40 33.89 1.08 3.06
C GLY A 40 34.91 -0.05 2.86
N THR A 41 36.03 -0.02 3.58
CA THR A 41 36.98 -1.16 3.61
C THR A 41 36.38 -2.41 4.25
N GLY A 42 35.48 -2.21 5.22
CA GLY A 42 35.07 -3.23 6.17
C GLY A 42 36.19 -3.59 7.16
N ASP A 43 35.78 -4.01 8.35
CA ASP A 43 36.56 -4.75 9.34
C ASP A 43 38.01 -4.28 9.64
N PHE A 44 38.31 -2.96 9.56
CA PHE A 44 39.68 -2.43 9.69
C PHE A 44 40.45 -2.84 10.96
N SER A 45 39.77 -3.32 11.99
CA SER A 45 40.37 -3.73 13.26
C SER A 45 41.02 -5.11 13.26
N HIS A 46 40.69 -5.95 12.28
CA HIS A 46 41.29 -7.28 12.22
C HIS A 46 42.78 -7.17 11.84
N PRO A 47 43.75 -7.59 12.69
CA PRO A 47 45.15 -7.22 12.50
C PRO A 47 45.75 -7.60 11.14
N ALA A 48 45.44 -8.79 10.63
CA ALA A 48 45.92 -9.23 9.31
C ALA A 48 45.23 -8.50 8.14
N TRP A 49 44.04 -7.95 8.35
CA TRP A 49 43.38 -7.09 7.35
C TRP A 49 43.95 -5.69 7.41
N LEU A 50 44.14 -5.10 8.61
CA LEU A 50 44.77 -3.80 8.79
C LEU A 50 46.16 -3.72 8.15
N HIS A 51 46.98 -4.75 8.37
CA HIS A 51 48.31 -4.84 7.73
C HIS A 51 48.21 -4.87 6.20
N TYR A 52 47.28 -5.63 5.65
CA TYR A 52 47.03 -5.69 4.21
C TYR A 52 46.48 -4.36 3.64
N LEU A 53 45.52 -3.72 4.33
CA LEU A 53 45.00 -2.40 3.96
C LEU A 53 46.12 -1.35 3.92
N LYS A 54 47.00 -1.33 4.94
CA LYS A 54 48.15 -0.41 5.03
C LYS A 54 49.20 -0.62 3.93
N HIS A 55 49.32 -1.84 3.40
CA HIS A 55 50.24 -2.14 2.29
C HIS A 55 49.63 -1.81 0.92
N GLU A 56 48.32 -2.00 0.76
CA GLU A 56 47.66 -2.04 -0.55
C GLU A 56 46.86 -0.79 -0.93
N LEU A 57 46.63 0.14 0.01
CA LEU A 57 45.88 1.37 -0.20
C LEU A 57 46.79 2.60 -0.23
N LEU A 58 46.54 3.51 -1.18
CA LEU A 58 47.23 4.79 -1.31
C LEU A 58 46.32 5.95 -0.88
N GLU A 59 46.87 7.10 -0.50
CA GLU A 59 46.11 8.32 -0.24
C GLU A 59 45.48 8.86 -1.55
N SER A 60 44.17 9.10 -1.57
CA SER A 60 43.42 9.29 -2.82
C SER A 60 43.42 10.71 -3.41
N GLY A 61 44.08 11.67 -2.75
CA GLY A 61 43.91 13.10 -3.00
C GLY A 61 42.56 13.69 -2.52
N LEU A 62 41.56 12.86 -2.17
CA LEU A 62 40.42 13.29 -1.37
C LEU A 62 40.74 13.08 0.11
N GLN A 63 40.77 14.16 0.88
CA GLN A 63 41.20 14.15 2.28
C GLN A 63 40.47 13.08 3.12
N GLY A 64 41.24 12.21 3.77
CA GLY A 64 40.75 11.13 4.63
C GLY A 64 40.07 9.97 3.88
N LEU A 65 40.34 9.84 2.58
CA LEU A 65 39.96 8.70 1.75
C LEU A 65 41.18 8.11 1.06
N TYR A 66 41.18 6.79 0.98
CA TYR A 66 42.18 5.98 0.32
C TYR A 66 41.74 5.59 -1.10
N GLU A 67 42.62 5.00 -1.90
CA GLU A 67 42.36 4.61 -3.28
C GLU A 67 43.10 3.31 -3.64
N LYS A 68 42.47 2.52 -4.52
CA LYS A 68 43.13 1.44 -5.28
C LYS A 68 42.52 1.29 -6.68
N ASP A 69 43.37 1.29 -7.68
CA ASP A 69 43.07 1.22 -9.11
C ASP A 69 41.95 2.18 -9.59
N GLY A 70 41.80 3.35 -8.96
CA GLY A 70 40.75 4.34 -9.27
C GLY A 70 39.40 4.11 -8.59
N VAL A 71 39.34 3.35 -7.49
CA VAL A 71 38.17 3.25 -6.59
C VAL A 71 38.56 3.80 -5.23
N HIS A 72 37.75 4.71 -4.68
CA HIS A 72 38.00 5.28 -3.35
C HIS A 72 37.56 4.34 -2.23
N PHE A 73 38.28 4.37 -1.11
CA PHE A 73 38.01 3.61 0.10
C PHE A 73 37.96 4.53 1.33
N MET A 74 36.94 4.36 2.15
CA MET A 74 36.85 4.92 3.51
C MET A 74 37.15 3.79 4.50
N LEU A 75 38.04 4.04 5.47
CA LEU A 75 38.31 3.04 6.51
C LEU A 75 37.03 2.86 7.34
N SER A 76 36.39 1.68 7.23
CA SER A 76 35.18 1.34 7.99
C SER A 76 35.29 0.01 8.73
N ASN A 77 34.53 -0.12 9.83
CA ASN A 77 34.35 -1.35 10.60
C ASN A 77 32.91 -1.41 11.08
N GLU A 78 32.29 -2.60 11.10
CA GLU A 78 31.11 -2.82 11.94
C GLU A 78 31.58 -3.29 13.32
N VAL A 79 31.14 -2.62 14.39
CA VAL A 79 31.47 -2.95 15.78
C VAL A 79 30.20 -3.21 16.58
N ALA A 80 30.17 -4.33 17.30
CA ALA A 80 29.02 -4.80 18.03
C ALA A 80 29.19 -4.58 19.53
N THR A 81 28.30 -3.81 20.17
CA THR A 81 28.29 -3.64 21.63
C THR A 81 27.43 -4.69 22.30
N PHE A 82 27.81 -5.08 23.52
CA PHE A 82 27.11 -6.08 24.33
C PHE A 82 27.05 -5.62 25.78
N CYS A 83 25.88 -5.23 26.25
CA CYS A 83 25.59 -5.02 27.66
C CYS A 83 24.39 -5.90 28.09
N PRO A 84 24.04 -5.99 29.39
CA PRO A 84 22.90 -6.78 29.82
C PRO A 84 21.62 -6.35 29.10
N GLY A 85 20.94 -7.29 28.42
CA GLY A 85 19.73 -7.05 27.64
C GLY A 85 19.96 -6.56 26.20
N HIS A 86 20.94 -5.70 25.94
CA HIS A 86 21.06 -4.96 24.67
C HIS A 86 22.29 -5.33 23.83
N LYS A 87 22.12 -5.23 22.50
CA LYS A 87 23.14 -5.50 21.48
C LYS A 87 22.89 -4.61 20.27
N VAL A 88 23.89 -3.83 19.88
CA VAL A 88 23.79 -2.86 18.77
C VAL A 88 25.04 -2.93 17.90
N HIS A 89 24.85 -2.98 16.59
CA HIS A 89 25.90 -2.84 15.59
C HIS A 89 26.09 -1.38 15.19
N HIS A 90 27.34 -0.99 14.99
CA HIS A 90 27.77 0.37 14.67
C HIS A 90 28.71 0.32 13.48
N CYS A 91 28.39 1.03 12.41
CA CYS A 91 29.39 1.38 11.41
C CYS A 91 30.27 2.49 11.99
N VAL A 92 31.51 2.15 12.31
CA VAL A 92 32.58 3.10 12.66
C VAL A 92 33.35 3.46 11.40
N PHE A 93 33.67 4.74 11.23
CA PHE A 93 34.45 5.25 10.13
C PHE A 93 35.63 6.07 10.65
N ALA A 94 36.82 5.85 10.09
CA ALA A 94 38.05 6.54 10.48
C ALA A 94 38.62 7.35 9.30
N PRO A 95 39.13 8.58 9.52
CA PRO A 95 39.73 9.41 8.47
C PRO A 95 41.19 9.09 8.17
N SER A 96 41.87 8.24 8.95
CA SER A 96 43.28 7.90 8.73
C SER A 96 43.65 6.55 9.35
N PHE A 97 44.73 5.94 8.88
CA PHE A 97 45.29 4.74 9.51
C PHE A 97 45.80 4.99 10.94
N GLU A 98 46.27 6.19 11.26
CA GLU A 98 46.64 6.59 12.62
C GLU A 98 45.44 6.53 13.58
N CYS A 99 44.28 7.03 13.14
CA CYS A 99 43.02 6.90 13.87
C CYS A 99 42.62 5.42 14.02
N VAL A 100 42.84 4.59 13.00
CA VAL A 100 42.61 3.15 13.12
C VAL A 100 43.56 2.49 14.13
N ASP A 101 44.84 2.87 14.20
CA ASP A 101 45.76 2.35 15.23
C ASP A 101 45.31 2.74 16.65
N GLN A 102 44.92 4.00 16.85
CA GLN A 102 44.34 4.50 18.10
C GLN A 102 43.07 3.72 18.50
N LEU A 103 42.15 3.52 17.54
CA LEU A 103 40.92 2.76 17.77
C LEU A 103 41.19 1.28 18.06
N THR A 104 42.13 0.65 17.37
CA THR A 104 42.43 -0.78 17.53
C THR A 104 43.18 -1.09 18.80
N ASP A 105 44.13 -0.26 19.24
CA ASP A 105 44.73 -0.38 20.56
C ASP A 105 43.64 -0.37 21.64
N VAL A 106 42.75 0.60 21.61
CA VAL A 106 41.68 0.74 22.61
C VAL A 106 40.62 -0.38 22.50
N TYR A 107 40.23 -0.80 21.29
CA TYR A 107 39.29 -1.92 21.10
C TYR A 107 39.90 -3.27 21.51
N SER A 108 41.21 -3.47 21.39
CA SER A 108 41.89 -4.71 21.80
C SER A 108 41.74 -5.00 23.30
N ARG A 109 41.63 -3.95 24.12
CA ARG A 109 41.41 -4.01 25.58
C ARG A 109 40.00 -4.52 25.95
N LYS A 110 39.08 -4.56 24.99
CA LYS A 110 37.65 -4.91 25.15
C LYS A 110 37.22 -6.12 24.30
N SER A 111 37.98 -6.49 23.27
CA SER A 111 37.65 -7.59 22.36
C SER A 111 38.89 -8.21 21.69
N ASN A 112 38.85 -9.52 21.41
CA ASN A 112 39.89 -10.18 20.62
C ASN A 112 39.69 -9.88 19.13
N LEU A 113 40.40 -8.87 18.63
CA LEU A 113 40.29 -8.38 17.25
C LEU A 113 40.73 -9.39 16.18
N ALA A 114 41.40 -10.49 16.55
CA ALA A 114 41.81 -11.56 15.63
C ALA A 114 40.77 -12.70 15.51
N ALA A 115 39.60 -12.60 16.16
CA ALA A 115 38.62 -13.69 16.24
C ALA A 115 37.38 -13.55 15.31
N ASP A 116 37.13 -12.35 14.78
CA ASP A 116 36.18 -11.99 13.71
C ASP A 116 36.55 -10.58 13.21
N GLY A 117 36.19 -10.21 11.99
CA GLY A 117 36.35 -8.84 11.49
C GLY A 117 35.48 -7.80 12.21
N ARG A 118 34.46 -8.25 12.95
CA ARG A 118 33.59 -7.42 13.81
C ARG A 118 33.98 -7.59 15.28
N PRO A 119 34.59 -6.60 15.93
CA PRO A 119 34.82 -6.61 17.36
C PRO A 119 33.50 -6.72 18.12
N MET A 120 33.47 -7.62 19.11
CA MET A 120 32.37 -7.78 20.04
C MET A 120 32.79 -7.16 21.37
N MET A 121 32.37 -5.92 21.60
CA MET A 121 32.73 -5.12 22.77
C MET A 121 31.92 -5.61 23.98
N ALA A 122 32.51 -6.55 24.72
CA ALA A 122 31.88 -7.20 25.86
C ALA A 122 31.72 -6.23 27.03
N SER A 123 30.61 -6.36 27.78
CA SER A 123 30.25 -5.51 28.93
C SER A 123 30.50 -4.02 28.64
N THR A 124 29.93 -3.56 27.52
CA THR A 124 30.08 -2.18 27.03
C THR A 124 28.76 -1.73 26.41
N THR A 125 28.20 -0.60 26.86
CA THR A 125 26.98 0.02 26.32
C THR A 125 27.26 0.78 25.01
N PRO A 126 26.23 1.19 24.23
CA PRO A 126 26.46 2.04 23.06
C PRO A 126 26.97 3.43 23.45
N ALA A 127 26.57 4.00 24.60
CA ALA A 127 27.09 5.25 25.13
C ALA A 127 28.58 5.15 25.49
N GLU A 128 28.98 4.16 26.31
CA GLU A 128 30.38 3.89 26.66
C GLU A 128 31.24 3.66 25.40
N PHE A 129 30.67 2.97 24.40
CA PHE A 129 31.37 2.72 23.14
C PHE A 129 31.61 3.98 22.31
N VAL A 130 30.67 4.93 22.29
CA VAL A 130 30.85 6.23 21.63
C VAL A 130 31.91 7.06 22.35
N GLU A 131 31.92 7.05 23.68
CA GLU A 131 32.95 7.72 24.49
C GLU A 131 34.34 7.14 24.20
N LEU A 132 34.50 5.83 24.41
CA LEU A 132 35.74 5.07 24.16
C LEU A 132 36.30 5.27 22.73
N THR A 133 35.42 5.36 21.74
CA THR A 133 35.80 5.58 20.32
C THR A 133 36.25 7.02 20.07
N LEU A 134 35.59 8.02 20.68
CA LEU A 134 35.89 9.44 20.47
C LEU A 134 37.02 9.97 21.36
N GLU A 135 37.29 9.34 22.50
CA GLU A 135 38.52 9.55 23.28
C GLU A 135 39.74 9.05 22.51
N ALA A 136 39.65 7.84 21.93
CA ALA A 136 40.71 7.27 21.11
C ALA A 136 40.94 8.07 19.81
N CYS A 137 39.88 8.41 19.09
CA CYS A 137 39.96 9.23 17.87
C CYS A 137 38.73 10.14 17.73
N SER A 138 38.89 11.40 18.13
CA SER A 138 37.81 12.41 18.18
C SER A 138 37.19 12.79 16.83
N LYS A 139 37.80 12.38 15.72
CA LYS A 139 37.27 12.52 14.35
C LYS A 139 36.48 11.31 13.85
N ALA A 140 36.47 10.19 14.57
CA ALA A 140 35.73 9.00 14.16
C ALA A 140 34.22 9.28 14.06
N VAL A 141 33.56 8.67 13.08
CA VAL A 141 32.11 8.78 12.89
C VAL A 141 31.46 7.44 13.19
N ILE A 142 30.35 7.47 13.92
CA ILE A 142 29.65 6.29 14.42
C ILE A 142 28.19 6.39 13.96
N ILE A 143 27.73 5.38 13.23
CA ILE A 143 26.38 5.30 12.68
C ILE A 143 25.77 3.94 13.08
N PRO A 144 24.60 3.88 13.75
CA PRO A 144 23.95 2.63 14.08
C PRO A 144 23.56 1.87 12.82
N ALA A 145 24.07 0.66 12.65
CA ALA A 145 23.84 -0.14 11.45
C ALA A 145 22.41 -0.67 11.41
N HIS A 146 21.86 -0.83 10.21
CA HIS A 146 20.69 -1.67 9.88
C HIS A 146 19.56 -1.57 10.91
N ALA A 147 19.10 -0.34 11.16
CA ALA A 147 18.40 0.15 12.36
C ALA A 147 17.39 -0.80 13.04
N TRP A 148 16.65 -1.56 12.24
CA TRP A 148 15.50 -2.36 12.65
C TRP A 148 15.77 -3.87 12.73
N THR A 149 16.99 -4.35 12.44
CA THR A 149 17.25 -5.79 12.48
C THR A 149 17.07 -6.33 13.91
N PRO A 150 16.41 -7.50 14.09
CA PRO A 150 15.81 -7.81 15.40
C PRO A 150 16.81 -7.93 16.55
N TRP A 151 18.03 -8.38 16.24
CA TRP A 151 19.04 -8.85 17.20
C TRP A 151 20.26 -7.93 17.35
N PHE A 152 20.36 -6.88 16.53
CA PHE A 152 21.55 -6.03 16.43
C PHE A 152 21.30 -4.60 15.89
N GLY A 153 20.11 -4.27 15.38
CA GLY A 153 19.77 -2.88 15.06
C GLY A 153 19.53 -2.09 16.35
N VAL A 154 19.87 -0.79 16.37
CA VAL A 154 19.67 0.05 17.57
C VAL A 154 18.21 0.14 18.01
N LEU A 155 17.26 0.02 17.07
CA LEU A 155 15.83 -0.07 17.37
C LEU A 155 15.32 -1.51 17.28
N GLY A 156 16.19 -2.54 17.30
CA GLY A 156 15.86 -3.95 17.12
C GLY A 156 14.94 -4.54 18.19
N SER A 157 14.03 -5.43 17.78
CA SER A 157 12.93 -5.95 18.62
C SER A 157 13.28 -7.03 19.65
N LYS A 158 14.56 -7.42 19.78
CA LYS A 158 15.05 -8.39 20.77
C LYS A 158 16.17 -7.86 21.66
N SER A 159 16.85 -6.79 21.26
CA SER A 159 18.05 -6.28 21.94
C SER A 159 18.39 -4.81 21.60
N GLY A 160 17.53 -4.11 20.87
CA GLY A 160 17.65 -2.67 20.69
C GLY A 160 17.00 -1.90 21.84
N TYR A 161 16.79 -0.62 21.60
CA TYR A 161 16.20 0.37 22.50
C TYR A 161 14.91 0.93 21.85
N ASP A 162 14.05 1.58 22.63
CA ASP A 162 12.85 2.25 22.11
C ASP A 162 13.18 3.63 21.52
N SER A 163 14.39 4.17 21.76
CA SER A 163 14.90 5.36 21.07
C SER A 163 16.43 5.37 20.90
N VAL A 164 16.95 6.22 20.00
CA VAL A 164 18.40 6.43 19.83
C VAL A 164 18.98 7.22 21.01
N GLN A 165 18.18 8.10 21.62
CA GLN A 165 18.55 8.89 22.79
C GLN A 165 18.72 8.01 24.04
N GLU A 166 17.89 6.98 24.20
CA GLU A 166 18.04 5.94 25.23
C GLU A 166 19.29 5.07 25.02
N ALA A 167 19.62 4.74 23.77
CA ALA A 167 20.78 3.89 23.45
C ALA A 167 22.14 4.54 23.74
N TYR A 168 22.26 5.86 23.49
CA TYR A 168 23.53 6.60 23.51
C TYR A 168 23.61 7.69 24.58
N GLU A 169 22.56 7.88 25.38
CA GLU A 169 22.53 8.78 26.54
C GLU A 169 23.00 10.22 26.20
N ASP A 170 23.94 10.81 26.94
CA ASP A 170 24.51 12.13 26.64
C ASP A 170 25.30 12.17 25.31
N LYS A 171 25.91 11.03 24.94
CA LYS A 171 26.62 10.85 23.67
C LYS A 171 25.68 10.75 22.46
N SER A 172 24.35 10.69 22.64
CA SER A 172 23.38 10.65 21.54
C SER A 172 23.50 11.83 20.56
N SER A 173 24.01 12.97 21.04
CA SER A 173 24.40 14.15 20.26
C SER A 173 25.51 13.92 19.22
N LYS A 174 26.24 12.80 19.29
CA LYS A 174 27.31 12.41 18.35
C LYS A 174 26.80 11.58 17.16
N ILE A 175 25.59 11.01 17.25
CA ILE A 175 25.01 10.09 16.27
C ILE A 175 24.10 10.85 15.28
N PHE A 176 24.09 10.46 13.99
CA PHE A 176 23.34 11.18 12.95
C PHE A 176 22.75 10.41 11.71
N ALA A 177 22.60 9.05 11.64
CA ALA A 177 21.94 8.35 10.46
C ALA A 177 21.31 6.87 10.56
N ILE A 178 20.36 6.38 9.65
CA ILE A 178 19.59 5.01 9.55
C ILE A 178 18.68 4.60 8.22
N GLU A 179 17.98 3.41 8.01
CA GLU A 179 17.32 2.77 6.72
C GLU A 179 15.72 2.46 6.50
N THR A 180 15.10 2.02 5.31
CA THR A 180 13.57 2.05 4.90
C THR A 180 12.75 0.90 4.05
N GLY A 181 11.37 0.91 3.75
CA GLY A 181 10.53 -0.08 2.86
C GLY A 181 8.92 -0.13 2.54
N LEU A 182 8.31 -0.94 1.58
CA LEU A 182 6.89 -0.75 0.95
C LEU A 182 5.90 -1.95 0.46
N SER A 183 4.61 -1.70 0.02
CA SER A 183 3.57 -2.65 -0.64
C SER A 183 2.23 -2.09 -1.34
N CYS A 184 1.19 -2.89 -1.85
CA CYS A 184 -0.02 -2.42 -2.68
C CYS A 184 -1.29 -3.34 -3.14
N TYR A 185 -2.31 -2.82 -3.91
CA TYR A 185 -3.56 -3.51 -4.45
C TYR A 185 -3.75 -3.61 -6.00
N ASP A 186 -4.61 -4.50 -6.57
CA ASP A 186 -4.89 -4.61 -8.04
C ASP A 186 -5.73 -3.51 -8.74
N SER A 187 -5.60 -3.44 -10.08
CA SER A 187 -6.26 -2.48 -10.98
C SER A 187 -7.80 -2.59 -11.12
N LYS A 188 -8.39 -3.74 -10.77
CA LYS A 188 -9.85 -3.94 -10.79
C LYS A 188 -10.50 -3.58 -9.46
N THR A 189 -9.70 -3.22 -8.46
CA THR A 189 -10.20 -2.76 -7.16
C THR A 189 -10.59 -1.28 -7.23
N GLU A 190 -11.82 -1.01 -6.84
CA GLU A 190 -12.39 0.32 -6.65
C GLU A 190 -12.39 0.69 -5.17
N VAL A 191 -12.32 1.98 -4.87
CA VAL A 191 -12.47 2.53 -3.52
C VAL A 191 -13.67 3.46 -3.47
N LEU A 192 -14.41 3.43 -2.37
CA LEU A 192 -15.56 4.31 -2.16
C LEU A 192 -15.07 5.72 -1.76
N THR A 193 -15.63 6.76 -2.37
CA THR A 193 -15.37 8.17 -2.03
C THR A 193 -16.67 8.90 -1.67
N GLU A 194 -16.58 10.13 -1.13
CA GLU A 194 -17.77 10.98 -0.85
C GLU A 194 -18.62 11.22 -2.11
N LYS A 195 -18.04 11.11 -3.31
CA LYS A 195 -18.71 11.28 -4.61
C LYS A 195 -19.21 9.96 -5.22
N GLY A 196 -19.06 8.83 -4.52
CA GLY A 196 -19.34 7.48 -5.01
C GLY A 196 -18.08 6.64 -5.25
N TRP A 197 -18.23 5.47 -5.87
CA TRP A 197 -17.12 4.57 -6.16
C TRP A 197 -16.23 5.09 -7.29
N LYS A 198 -14.93 4.82 -7.20
CA LYS A 198 -13.90 5.14 -8.19
C LYS A 198 -12.89 4.00 -8.28
N LYS A 199 -12.29 3.72 -9.44
CA LYS A 199 -11.03 2.94 -9.49
C LYS A 199 -9.92 3.74 -8.80
N PHE A 200 -8.93 3.09 -8.21
CA PHE A 200 -7.79 3.81 -7.63
C PHE A 200 -7.07 4.73 -8.64
N SER A 201 -7.05 4.38 -9.92
CA SER A 201 -6.54 5.22 -11.02
C SER A 201 -7.29 6.55 -11.22
N GLU A 202 -8.50 6.68 -10.69
CA GLU A 202 -9.40 7.84 -10.84
C GLU A 202 -9.45 8.73 -9.59
N VAL A 203 -8.67 8.38 -8.55
CA VAL A 203 -8.64 9.07 -7.25
C VAL A 203 -7.68 10.26 -7.27
N ASN A 204 -8.13 11.39 -6.74
CA ASN A 204 -7.35 12.62 -6.58
C ASN A 204 -7.19 12.99 -5.10
N TYR A 205 -6.16 13.78 -4.77
CA TYR A 205 -5.89 14.27 -3.41
C TYR A 205 -7.05 15.11 -2.82
N SER A 206 -7.93 15.64 -3.67
CA SER A 206 -9.14 16.37 -3.28
C SER A 206 -10.35 15.47 -2.98
N ASP A 207 -10.34 14.19 -3.39
CA ASP A 207 -11.40 13.24 -3.03
C ASP A 207 -11.27 12.84 -1.57
N LYS A 208 -12.40 12.69 -0.87
CA LYS A 208 -12.44 12.06 0.44
C LYS A 208 -12.78 10.58 0.29
N ILE A 209 -11.88 9.71 0.72
CA ILE A 209 -12.00 8.26 0.72
C ILE A 209 -12.86 7.81 1.89
N CYS A 210 -13.74 6.83 1.67
CA CYS A 210 -14.50 6.17 2.72
C CYS A 210 -13.57 5.25 3.52
N THR A 211 -13.54 5.48 4.83
CA THR A 211 -12.66 4.82 5.78
C THR A 211 -13.43 4.34 7.00
N ILE A 212 -12.81 3.46 7.80
CA ILE A 212 -13.36 3.07 9.10
C ILE A 212 -12.34 3.27 10.21
N ASN A 213 -12.78 3.95 11.26
CA ASN A 213 -12.01 4.11 12.49
C ASN A 213 -11.91 2.76 13.22
N PRO A 214 -10.70 2.16 13.39
CA PRO A 214 -10.58 0.82 13.96
C PRO A 214 -11.05 0.73 15.42
N LYS A 215 -10.95 1.83 16.19
CA LYS A 215 -11.36 1.89 17.60
C LYS A 215 -12.87 2.04 17.74
N THR A 216 -13.49 2.94 16.99
CA THR A 216 -14.93 3.29 17.17
C THR A 216 -15.87 2.60 16.19
N SER A 217 -15.35 1.93 15.15
CA SER A 217 -16.09 1.48 13.96
C SER A 217 -16.85 2.59 13.21
N ALA A 218 -16.56 3.88 13.47
CA ALA A 218 -17.17 5.00 12.75
C ALA A 218 -16.75 5.03 11.28
N VAL A 219 -17.72 5.26 10.39
CA VAL A 219 -17.47 5.44 8.95
C VAL A 219 -17.14 6.91 8.69
N GLU A 220 -15.91 7.16 8.26
CA GLU A 220 -15.31 8.50 8.12
C GLU A 220 -14.90 8.75 6.66
N TYR A 221 -14.88 10.02 6.24
CA TYR A 221 -14.45 10.41 4.89
C TYR A 221 -13.17 11.26 4.94
N GLN A 222 -12.01 10.63 4.74
CA GLN A 222 -10.69 11.21 4.90
C GLN A 222 -10.00 11.46 3.54
N ARG A 223 -9.25 12.56 3.37
CA ARG A 223 -8.42 12.76 2.16
C ARG A 223 -7.22 11.78 2.17
N PRO A 224 -6.77 11.27 1.01
CA PRO A 224 -5.55 10.49 0.95
C PRO A 224 -4.33 11.40 1.10
N ASN A 225 -3.35 11.02 1.93
CA ASN A 225 -2.09 11.76 2.06
C ASN A 225 -1.06 11.34 1.00
N LYS A 226 -1.08 10.07 0.58
CA LYS A 226 -0.29 9.53 -0.55
C LYS A 226 -1.17 8.70 -1.49
N LYS A 227 -0.85 8.73 -2.78
CA LYS A 227 -1.39 7.83 -3.80
C LYS A 227 -0.25 7.01 -4.40
N PHE A 228 -0.44 5.70 -4.53
CA PHE A 228 0.54 4.77 -5.10
C PHE A 228 0.03 4.21 -6.42
N ARG A 229 0.91 4.07 -7.40
CA ARG A 229 0.69 3.39 -8.68
C ARG A 229 2.02 2.87 -9.21
N TYR A 230 2.17 1.54 -9.35
CA TYR A 230 3.32 0.90 -9.98
C TYR A 230 2.89 -0.40 -10.69
N HIS A 231 3.75 -1.11 -11.42
CA HIS A 231 3.40 -2.44 -11.94
C HIS A 231 3.65 -3.52 -10.90
N TYR A 232 3.03 -4.67 -11.11
CA TYR A 232 3.11 -5.76 -10.16
C TYR A 232 3.20 -7.09 -10.89
N ARG A 233 4.43 -7.52 -11.18
CA ARG A 233 4.78 -8.75 -11.93
C ARG A 233 4.73 -10.06 -11.12
N GLY A 234 3.76 -10.96 -11.32
CA GLY A 234 3.76 -12.31 -10.75
C GLY A 234 2.77 -12.53 -9.61
N LYS A 235 3.08 -13.23 -8.49
CA LYS A 235 2.02 -13.69 -7.54
C LYS A 235 1.23 -12.58 -6.82
N MET A 236 -0.09 -12.77 -6.70
CA MET A 236 -1.02 -11.96 -5.90
C MET A 236 -1.98 -12.87 -5.12
N TYR A 237 -2.37 -12.42 -3.93
CA TYR A 237 -3.33 -13.10 -3.09
C TYR A 237 -4.75 -12.87 -3.65
N LYS A 238 -5.38 -13.92 -4.18
CA LYS A 238 -6.74 -13.89 -4.69
C LYS A 238 -7.68 -14.57 -3.71
N LEU A 239 -8.47 -13.80 -2.97
CA LEU A 239 -9.58 -14.31 -2.18
C LEU A 239 -10.90 -13.94 -2.84
N LYS A 240 -11.64 -14.95 -3.29
CA LYS A 240 -12.96 -14.80 -3.91
C LYS A 240 -13.98 -15.72 -3.25
N THR A 241 -14.90 -15.13 -2.50
CA THR A 241 -16.08 -15.77 -1.92
C THR A 241 -17.34 -15.01 -2.34
N ARG A 242 -18.53 -15.43 -1.90
CA ARG A 242 -19.77 -14.64 -2.11
C ARG A 242 -19.76 -13.27 -1.39
N ARG A 243 -18.83 -13.01 -0.46
CA ARG A 243 -18.85 -11.78 0.38
C ARG A 243 -17.51 -11.06 0.50
N VAL A 244 -16.46 -11.54 -0.15
CA VAL A 244 -15.15 -10.89 -0.29
C VAL A 244 -14.64 -11.23 -1.70
N ASP A 245 -14.24 -10.24 -2.49
CA ASP A 245 -13.43 -10.41 -3.70
C ASP A 245 -12.26 -9.44 -3.55
N LEU A 246 -11.05 -9.97 -3.53
CA LEU A 246 -9.79 -9.24 -3.35
C LEU A 246 -8.74 -9.81 -4.30
N LEU A 247 -7.88 -8.93 -4.80
CA LEU A 247 -6.62 -9.28 -5.41
C LEU A 247 -5.58 -8.24 -4.99
N VAL A 248 -4.55 -8.67 -4.24
CA VAL A 248 -3.61 -7.76 -3.54
C VAL A 248 -2.19 -8.34 -3.51
N THR A 249 -1.17 -7.54 -3.17
CA THR A 249 0.19 -8.05 -2.93
C THR A 249 0.20 -9.06 -1.75
N PRO A 250 1.20 -9.98 -1.66
CA PRO A 250 1.41 -10.83 -0.49
C PRO A 250 1.47 -10.00 0.80
N ASN A 251 2.28 -8.94 0.76
CA ASN A 251 2.51 -7.92 1.79
C ASN A 251 1.39 -6.86 1.86
N HIS A 252 0.17 -7.13 1.38
CA HIS A 252 -0.93 -6.17 1.49
C HIS A 252 -1.77 -6.42 2.74
N ARG A 253 -1.82 -5.43 3.61
CA ARG A 253 -2.55 -5.48 4.89
C ARG A 253 -4.06 -5.56 4.69
N LEU A 254 -4.68 -6.67 5.10
CA LEU A 254 -6.13 -6.89 5.12
C LEU A 254 -6.70 -6.58 6.52
N PHE A 255 -7.93 -6.07 6.60
CA PHE A 255 -8.58 -5.75 7.89
C PHE A 255 -9.52 -6.89 8.34
N VAL A 256 -9.06 -7.67 9.32
CA VAL A 256 -9.66 -8.96 9.71
C VAL A 256 -9.68 -9.18 11.22
N THR A 257 -10.41 -10.20 11.66
CA THR A 257 -10.24 -10.83 12.98
C THR A 257 -10.27 -12.36 12.84
N THR A 258 -9.99 -13.09 13.92
CA THR A 258 -9.99 -14.56 13.96
C THR A 258 -11.41 -15.13 13.82
N CYS A 259 -11.51 -16.43 13.54
CA CYS A 259 -12.78 -17.19 13.63
C CYS A 259 -13.03 -17.79 15.02
N ASP A 260 -12.41 -17.24 16.07
CA ASP A 260 -12.72 -17.63 17.44
C ASP A 260 -14.03 -16.95 17.87
N PHE A 261 -15.06 -17.76 18.14
CA PHE A 261 -16.36 -17.29 18.62
C PHE A 261 -16.51 -17.37 20.14
N ARG A 262 -15.56 -18.01 20.85
CA ARG A 262 -15.51 -18.04 22.32
C ARG A 262 -14.79 -16.81 22.86
N ASN A 263 -13.71 -16.38 22.20
CA ASN A 263 -12.99 -15.15 22.50
C ASN A 263 -12.84 -14.25 21.25
N PRO A 264 -13.89 -13.47 20.90
CA PRO A 264 -13.91 -12.66 19.68
C PRO A 264 -12.99 -11.44 19.77
N LYS A 265 -11.80 -11.55 19.16
CA LYS A 265 -10.80 -10.47 19.17
C LYS A 265 -11.26 -9.25 18.34
N PRO A 266 -10.84 -8.01 18.70
CA PRO A 266 -11.00 -6.82 17.86
C PRO A 266 -10.41 -7.00 16.45
N PHE A 267 -10.86 -6.19 15.50
CA PHE A 267 -10.29 -6.19 14.15
C PHE A 267 -8.89 -5.57 14.11
N PHE A 268 -7.99 -6.18 13.35
CA PHE A 268 -6.59 -5.79 13.17
C PHE A 268 -6.20 -5.83 11.69
N LEU A 269 -5.06 -5.20 11.37
CA LEU A 269 -4.43 -5.31 10.05
C LEU A 269 -3.47 -6.50 10.04
N LYS A 270 -3.56 -7.35 9.01
CA LYS A 270 -2.67 -8.48 8.79
C LYS A 270 -2.53 -8.76 7.30
N GLU A 271 -1.32 -9.06 6.84
CA GLU A 271 -1.08 -9.15 5.41
C GLU A 271 -1.65 -10.42 4.78
N ALA A 272 -1.95 -10.28 3.49
CA ALA A 272 -2.70 -11.25 2.71
C ALA A 272 -2.03 -12.63 2.69
N GLU A 273 -0.70 -12.70 2.61
CA GLU A 273 0.03 -13.97 2.57
C GLU A 273 -0.08 -14.78 3.86
N PHE A 274 -0.20 -14.12 5.00
CA PHE A 274 -0.35 -14.77 6.30
C PHE A 274 -1.77 -15.09 6.67
N LEU A 275 -2.69 -14.65 5.83
CA LEU A 275 -4.09 -15.02 5.86
C LEU A 275 -4.40 -16.17 4.88
N TYR A 276 -3.46 -16.50 3.98
CA TYR A 276 -3.55 -17.65 3.09
C TYR A 276 -3.76 -18.96 3.87
N GLY A 277 -4.85 -19.66 3.55
CA GLY A 277 -5.20 -20.94 4.18
C GLY A 277 -5.59 -20.84 5.67
N LYS A 278 -5.76 -19.63 6.23
CA LYS A 278 -6.17 -19.44 7.64
C LYS A 278 -7.62 -19.00 7.77
N SER A 279 -8.27 -19.46 8.83
CA SER A 279 -9.65 -19.08 9.21
C SER A 279 -9.70 -17.63 9.70
N LYS A 280 -10.46 -16.79 9.00
CA LYS A 280 -10.50 -15.33 9.17
C LYS A 280 -11.88 -14.73 8.92
N GLN A 281 -12.19 -13.64 9.61
CA GLN A 281 -13.40 -12.84 9.44
C GLN A 281 -13.04 -11.45 8.91
N PHE A 282 -13.68 -11.03 7.82
CA PHE A 282 -13.57 -9.64 7.32
C PHE A 282 -14.74 -8.79 7.86
N LYS A 283 -14.47 -7.53 8.24
CA LYS A 283 -15.52 -6.60 8.69
C LYS A 283 -16.43 -6.22 7.51
N LYS A 284 -17.74 -6.07 7.75
CA LYS A 284 -18.78 -5.92 6.70
C LYS A 284 -19.75 -4.78 6.92
N ASP A 285 -19.54 -4.02 7.98
CA ASP A 285 -20.43 -3.05 8.61
C ASP A 285 -19.62 -1.83 9.07
N GLY A 286 -20.32 -0.80 9.54
CA GLY A 286 -19.72 0.38 10.17
C GLY A 286 -20.81 1.27 10.77
N LEU A 287 -20.42 2.17 11.66
CA LEU A 287 -21.31 3.13 12.31
C LEU A 287 -21.32 4.44 11.53
N TRP A 288 -22.38 4.65 10.73
CA TRP A 288 -22.60 5.89 10.00
C TRP A 288 -23.32 6.93 10.87
N ARG A 289 -22.69 8.10 11.04
CA ARG A 289 -23.28 9.29 11.66
C ARG A 289 -23.59 10.29 10.54
N GLY A 290 -24.86 10.37 10.16
CA GLY A 290 -25.34 11.23 9.06
C GLY A 290 -26.38 12.24 9.53
N GLU A 291 -26.74 13.16 8.64
CA GLU A 291 -27.59 14.32 8.91
C GLU A 291 -29.06 13.93 9.13
N ASP A 292 -29.64 14.19 10.31
CA ASP A 292 -31.09 14.12 10.51
C ASP A 292 -31.75 15.42 10.04
N LYS A 293 -32.70 15.32 9.09
CA LYS A 293 -33.42 16.46 8.50
C LYS A 293 -34.92 16.25 8.58
N ILE A 294 -35.63 17.26 9.07
CA ILE A 294 -37.09 17.26 9.24
C ILE A 294 -37.82 17.45 7.90
N TYR A 295 -37.26 18.26 7.00
CA TYR A 295 -37.86 18.58 5.70
C TYR A 295 -36.91 18.35 4.53
N PHE A 296 -37.45 17.83 3.43
CA PHE A 296 -36.91 18.01 2.10
C PHE A 296 -37.41 19.36 1.53
N VAL A 297 -36.57 20.05 0.75
CA VAL A 297 -36.94 21.30 0.07
C VAL A 297 -36.95 21.04 -1.43
N LEU A 298 -38.14 21.00 -2.02
CA LEU A 298 -38.32 20.98 -3.47
C LEU A 298 -38.02 22.40 -4.00
N PRO A 299 -37.04 22.59 -4.91
CA PRO A 299 -36.57 23.91 -5.30
C PRO A 299 -37.63 24.71 -6.07
N SER A 300 -37.51 26.04 -6.05
CA SER A 300 -38.35 26.92 -6.87
C SER A 300 -38.10 26.72 -8.37
N VAL A 301 -39.11 26.95 -9.20
CA VAL A 301 -38.99 26.84 -10.67
C VAL A 301 -39.66 28.02 -11.36
N SER A 302 -39.03 28.53 -12.43
CA SER A 302 -39.63 29.50 -13.34
C SER A 302 -40.36 28.77 -14.46
N ILE A 303 -41.67 28.96 -14.56
CA ILE A 303 -42.54 28.29 -15.53
C ILE A 303 -42.88 29.28 -16.64
N ARG A 304 -42.52 28.97 -17.89
CA ARG A 304 -42.90 29.79 -19.05
C ARG A 304 -44.43 29.86 -19.17
N HIS A 305 -44.96 31.06 -19.36
CA HIS A 305 -46.39 31.35 -19.40
C HIS A 305 -46.71 32.45 -20.43
N GLY A 306 -47.98 32.59 -20.79
CA GLY A 306 -48.45 33.52 -21.82
C GLY A 306 -49.10 32.83 -23.02
N SER A 307 -49.41 33.62 -24.05
CA SER A 307 -50.20 33.24 -25.24
C SER A 307 -49.38 33.40 -26.52
N LYS A 308 -50.03 33.46 -27.70
CA LYS A 308 -49.39 33.90 -28.94
C LYS A 308 -48.89 35.36 -28.85
N TYR A 309 -49.54 36.18 -28.03
CA TYR A 309 -49.38 37.64 -27.96
C TYR A 309 -48.59 38.14 -26.74
N TYR A 310 -48.33 37.28 -25.74
CA TYR A 310 -47.55 37.63 -24.54
C TYR A 310 -46.66 36.45 -24.12
N ARG A 311 -45.44 36.73 -23.65
CA ARG A 311 -44.49 35.72 -23.15
C ARG A 311 -43.89 36.22 -21.83
N GLY A 312 -44.05 35.45 -20.76
CA GLY A 312 -43.46 35.73 -19.45
C GLY A 312 -43.14 34.47 -18.66
N PHE A 313 -42.74 34.64 -17.40
CA PHE A 313 -42.38 33.54 -16.50
C PHE A 313 -43.09 33.66 -15.15
N ARG A 314 -43.82 32.61 -14.74
CA ARG A 314 -44.39 32.49 -13.40
C ARG A 314 -43.41 31.72 -12.50
N LYS A 315 -42.81 32.38 -11.51
CA LYS A 315 -41.99 31.72 -10.48
C LYS A 315 -42.89 30.99 -9.48
N LYS A 316 -42.68 29.68 -9.31
CA LYS A 316 -43.29 28.86 -8.26
C LYS A 316 -42.26 28.66 -7.16
N GLN A 317 -42.61 29.04 -5.93
CA GLN A 317 -41.66 29.08 -4.80
C GLN A 317 -41.24 27.69 -4.32
N ALA A 318 -40.12 27.63 -3.59
CA ALA A 318 -39.61 26.40 -3.01
C ALA A 318 -40.58 25.83 -1.96
N LYS A 319 -40.74 24.50 -1.95
CA LYS A 319 -41.78 23.81 -1.17
C LYS A 319 -41.15 22.85 -0.16
N LYS A 320 -41.37 23.12 1.13
CA LYS A 320 -40.98 22.21 2.23
C LYS A 320 -41.92 20.99 2.22
N ILE A 321 -41.34 19.80 2.29
CA ILE A 321 -42.04 18.51 2.32
C ILE A 321 -41.48 17.71 3.52
N PRO A 322 -42.30 17.10 4.40
CA PRO A 322 -41.78 16.28 5.50
C PRO A 322 -40.85 15.18 5.00
N MET A 323 -39.59 15.17 5.46
CA MET A 323 -38.51 14.34 4.92
C MET A 323 -38.90 12.85 4.94
N HIS A 324 -39.52 12.40 6.02
CA HIS A 324 -40.00 11.02 6.16
C HIS A 324 -40.92 10.61 5.00
N ASN A 325 -41.90 11.45 4.65
CA ASN A 325 -42.83 11.18 3.55
C ASN A 325 -42.19 11.40 2.17
N TRP A 326 -41.26 12.36 2.05
CA TRP A 326 -40.45 12.53 0.85
C TRP A 326 -39.63 11.28 0.53
N LEU A 327 -38.92 10.71 1.51
CA LEU A 327 -38.09 9.52 1.31
C LEU A 327 -38.94 8.28 1.01
N LYS A 328 -40.13 8.14 1.60
CA LYS A 328 -41.11 7.12 1.20
C LYS A 328 -41.49 7.23 -0.29
N PHE A 329 -41.90 8.41 -0.73
CA PHE A 329 -42.28 8.66 -2.13
C PHE A 329 -41.07 8.48 -3.07
N PHE A 330 -39.94 9.10 -2.77
CA PHE A 330 -38.78 9.15 -3.65
C PHE A 330 -38.05 7.81 -3.76
N GLY A 331 -37.99 7.02 -2.68
CA GLY A 331 -37.48 5.64 -2.73
C GLY A 331 -38.33 4.77 -3.66
N PHE A 332 -39.65 4.79 -3.49
CA PHE A 332 -40.58 4.05 -4.35
C PHE A 332 -40.60 4.57 -5.79
N TRP A 333 -40.45 5.87 -6.02
CA TRP A 333 -40.37 6.47 -7.36
C TRP A 333 -39.04 6.19 -8.07
N ILE A 334 -37.92 6.08 -7.34
CA ILE A 334 -36.66 5.64 -7.94
C ILE A 334 -36.72 4.18 -8.41
N ALA A 335 -37.57 3.33 -7.84
CA ALA A 335 -37.98 2.07 -8.45
C ALA A 335 -38.98 2.32 -9.60
N GLU A 336 -40.27 2.44 -9.26
CA GLU A 336 -41.44 2.28 -10.14
C GLU A 336 -41.82 3.52 -10.95
N GLY A 337 -41.11 4.62 -10.76
CA GLY A 337 -41.48 5.94 -11.25
C GLY A 337 -40.82 6.33 -12.57
N TRP A 338 -41.52 7.18 -13.32
CA TRP A 338 -40.94 7.91 -14.46
C TRP A 338 -41.54 9.31 -14.59
N VAL A 339 -40.95 10.13 -15.47
CA VAL A 339 -41.58 11.34 -16.00
C VAL A 339 -41.86 11.16 -17.49
N SER A 340 -42.90 11.84 -17.98
CA SER A 340 -43.20 11.95 -19.41
C SER A 340 -43.33 13.40 -19.83
N GLU A 341 -42.93 13.71 -21.05
CA GLU A 341 -42.97 15.03 -21.69
C GLU A 341 -43.42 14.82 -23.15
N GLY A 342 -44.57 15.40 -23.52
CA GLY A 342 -45.19 15.25 -24.84
C GLY A 342 -44.89 16.43 -25.77
N LYS A 343 -44.98 16.21 -27.08
CA LYS A 343 -44.68 17.21 -28.13
C LYS A 343 -45.40 18.55 -27.93
N ASN A 344 -46.61 18.55 -27.36
CA ASN A 344 -47.45 19.73 -27.16
C ASN A 344 -47.30 20.35 -25.75
N GLY A 345 -46.21 20.04 -25.03
CA GLY A 345 -45.96 20.55 -23.67
C GLY A 345 -46.81 19.90 -22.57
N ASP A 346 -47.49 18.77 -22.84
CA ASP A 346 -48.03 17.94 -21.76
C ASP A 346 -46.89 17.30 -20.97
N TYR A 347 -47.06 17.16 -19.67
CA TYR A 347 -46.07 16.55 -18.78
C TYR A 347 -46.75 15.74 -17.67
N GLY A 348 -46.00 14.84 -17.06
CA GLY A 348 -46.48 14.11 -15.89
C GLY A 348 -45.38 13.39 -15.14
N VAL A 349 -45.62 13.23 -13.84
CA VAL A 349 -44.91 12.31 -12.94
C VAL A 349 -45.80 11.08 -12.79
N TYR A 350 -45.22 9.90 -12.94
CA TYR A 350 -45.94 8.63 -12.95
C TYR A 350 -45.31 7.64 -11.96
N LEU A 351 -46.15 6.72 -11.49
CA LEU A 351 -45.83 5.50 -10.73
C LEU A 351 -46.71 4.37 -11.26
N CYS A 352 -46.21 3.14 -11.34
CA CYS A 352 -47.02 1.97 -11.67
C CYS A 352 -46.57 0.76 -10.86
N ASN A 353 -47.49 0.06 -10.18
CA ASN A 353 -47.19 -1.19 -9.46
C ASN A 353 -48.50 -1.94 -9.20
N THR A 354 -48.51 -3.27 -9.38
CA THR A 354 -49.73 -4.10 -9.25
C THR A 354 -50.27 -4.19 -7.82
N ASN A 355 -49.46 -3.86 -6.81
CA ASN A 355 -49.90 -3.82 -5.42
C ASN A 355 -50.74 -2.57 -5.13
N GLY A 356 -52.05 -2.72 -5.30
CA GLY A 356 -53.05 -1.69 -4.99
C GLY A 356 -53.10 -1.22 -3.52
N LYS A 357 -52.35 -1.83 -2.58
CA LYS A 357 -52.12 -1.24 -1.24
C LYS A 357 -51.02 -0.17 -1.29
N LEU A 358 -49.89 -0.46 -1.98
CA LEU A 358 -48.78 0.48 -2.15
C LEU A 358 -49.16 1.70 -2.99
N ILE A 359 -49.88 1.52 -4.11
CA ILE A 359 -50.35 2.66 -4.92
C ILE A 359 -51.33 3.55 -4.13
N ARG A 360 -52.16 2.99 -3.24
CA ARG A 360 -52.98 3.79 -2.31
C ARG A 360 -52.16 4.52 -1.25
N GLU A 361 -51.06 3.94 -0.75
CA GLU A 361 -50.11 4.64 0.13
C GLU A 361 -49.46 5.83 -0.61
N MET A 362 -48.95 5.62 -1.82
CA MET A 362 -48.36 6.67 -2.65
C MET A 362 -49.35 7.76 -3.01
N ASN A 363 -50.61 7.41 -3.30
CA ASN A 363 -51.68 8.38 -3.52
C ASN A 363 -51.87 9.26 -2.28
N LYS A 364 -52.03 8.67 -1.09
CA LYS A 364 -52.17 9.43 0.17
C LYS A 364 -50.98 10.35 0.44
N ILE A 365 -49.75 9.91 0.14
CA ILE A 365 -48.54 10.72 0.31
C ILE A 365 -48.53 11.90 -0.68
N LEU A 366 -48.86 11.68 -1.95
CA LEU A 366 -48.90 12.72 -2.98
C LEU A 366 -50.04 13.73 -2.77
N THR A 367 -51.22 13.29 -2.33
CA THR A 367 -52.29 14.21 -1.91
C THR A 367 -51.92 14.96 -0.63
N GLY A 368 -51.21 14.30 0.31
CA GLY A 368 -50.64 14.93 1.50
C GLY A 368 -49.51 15.94 1.21
N PHE A 369 -48.92 15.90 0.01
CA PHE A 369 -48.06 16.97 -0.49
C PHE A 369 -48.86 18.11 -1.15
N GLY A 370 -50.19 18.04 -1.21
CA GLY A 370 -51.03 19.00 -1.94
C GLY A 370 -50.92 18.89 -3.46
N TYR A 371 -50.83 17.67 -4.01
CA TYR A 371 -50.92 17.42 -5.45
C TYR A 371 -52.21 16.69 -5.81
N ARG A 372 -52.87 17.10 -6.90
CA ARG A 372 -53.97 16.33 -7.49
C ARG A 372 -53.40 15.10 -8.21
N THR A 373 -53.86 13.93 -7.79
CA THR A 373 -53.49 12.62 -8.36
C THR A 373 -54.60 12.08 -9.27
N PHE A 374 -54.23 11.21 -10.20
CA PHE A 374 -55.14 10.48 -11.07
C PHE A 374 -54.74 8.99 -11.07
N TYR A 375 -55.62 8.09 -10.66
CA TYR A 375 -55.33 6.65 -10.56
C TYR A 375 -56.13 5.84 -11.59
N SER A 376 -55.42 5.13 -12.46
CA SER A 376 -55.98 4.18 -13.42
C SER A 376 -56.02 2.79 -12.81
N LYS A 377 -57.22 2.27 -12.50
CA LYS A 377 -57.42 0.87 -12.12
C LYS A 377 -57.02 -0.10 -13.23
N LYS A 378 -57.23 0.26 -14.51
CA LYS A 378 -56.97 -0.60 -15.69
C LYS A 378 -55.48 -0.85 -15.94
N THR A 379 -54.62 0.09 -15.56
CA THR A 379 -53.17 0.02 -15.81
C THR A 379 -52.33 0.10 -14.53
N TYR A 380 -52.96 0.05 -13.35
CA TYR A 380 -52.34 0.21 -12.02
C TYR A 380 -51.43 1.45 -11.89
N THR A 381 -51.71 2.49 -12.69
CA THR A 381 -50.85 3.68 -12.84
C THR A 381 -51.40 4.87 -12.06
N LEU A 382 -50.52 5.57 -11.35
CA LEU A 382 -50.82 6.82 -10.65
C LEU A 382 -50.07 7.98 -11.35
N ARG A 383 -50.81 8.99 -11.82
CA ARG A 383 -50.26 10.20 -12.48
C ARG A 383 -50.44 11.44 -11.60
N VAL A 384 -49.43 12.31 -11.58
CA VAL A 384 -49.48 13.69 -11.06
C VAL A 384 -49.01 14.65 -12.16
N ARG A 385 -49.75 15.75 -12.38
CA ARG A 385 -49.38 16.82 -13.34
C ARG A 385 -49.00 18.10 -12.58
N ASP A 386 -47.83 18.10 -11.93
CA ASP A 386 -47.23 19.27 -11.30
C ASP A 386 -45.85 19.56 -11.91
N TYR A 387 -45.65 20.76 -12.48
CA TYR A 387 -44.43 21.09 -13.21
C TYR A 387 -43.19 21.19 -12.30
N GLN A 388 -43.34 21.55 -11.02
CA GLN A 388 -42.21 21.66 -10.09
C GLN A 388 -41.71 20.28 -9.68
N LEU A 389 -42.63 19.36 -9.40
CA LEU A 389 -42.29 17.97 -9.12
C LEU A 389 -41.73 17.29 -10.38
N PHE A 390 -42.35 17.51 -11.54
CA PHE A 390 -41.86 17.03 -12.84
C PHE A 390 -40.44 17.53 -13.13
N ASN A 391 -40.19 18.84 -13.07
CA ASN A 391 -38.89 19.43 -13.39
C ASN A 391 -37.79 18.94 -12.44
N TYR A 392 -38.09 18.81 -11.14
CA TYR A 392 -37.13 18.21 -10.20
C TYR A 392 -36.87 16.72 -10.53
N LEU A 393 -37.89 15.93 -10.84
CA LEU A 393 -37.71 14.49 -11.10
C LEU A 393 -37.12 14.20 -12.50
N LYS A 394 -37.26 15.12 -13.46
CA LYS A 394 -36.66 15.05 -14.80
C LYS A 394 -35.13 14.88 -14.77
N GLN A 395 -34.45 15.40 -13.74
CA GLN A 395 -33.00 15.26 -13.58
C GLN A 395 -32.51 13.81 -13.40
N PHE A 396 -33.41 12.88 -13.01
CA PHE A 396 -33.07 11.47 -12.82
C PHE A 396 -33.22 10.62 -14.09
N GLY A 397 -33.70 11.22 -15.19
CA GLY A 397 -33.78 10.59 -16.50
C GLY A 397 -34.64 9.31 -16.54
N LYS A 398 -34.20 8.37 -17.39
CA LYS A 398 -34.80 7.05 -17.61
C LYS A 398 -34.24 6.02 -16.63
N CYS A 399 -34.79 4.81 -16.63
CA CYS A 399 -34.45 3.71 -15.71
C CYS A 399 -32.95 3.37 -15.61
N TYR A 400 -32.17 3.58 -16.68
CA TYR A 400 -30.72 3.35 -16.72
C TYR A 400 -29.87 4.59 -16.38
N GLU A 401 -30.50 5.76 -16.20
CA GLU A 401 -29.88 7.05 -15.83
C GLU A 401 -30.10 7.40 -14.33
N LYS A 402 -31.11 6.82 -13.66
CA LYS A 402 -31.48 7.08 -12.26
C LYS A 402 -30.30 6.99 -11.28
N PHE A 403 -30.31 7.80 -10.22
CA PHE A 403 -29.29 7.83 -9.17
C PHE A 403 -29.81 8.45 -7.86
N ILE A 404 -29.10 8.27 -6.75
CA ILE A 404 -29.45 8.85 -5.44
C ILE A 404 -28.64 10.14 -5.20
N PRO A 405 -29.29 11.30 -4.99
CA PRO A 405 -28.61 12.55 -4.66
C PRO A 405 -27.69 12.45 -3.43
N LEU A 406 -26.53 13.12 -3.48
CA LEU A 406 -25.62 13.20 -2.32
C LEU A 406 -26.31 13.80 -1.08
N SER A 407 -27.25 14.72 -1.26
CA SER A 407 -28.09 15.29 -0.20
C SER A 407 -28.98 14.28 0.52
N ILE A 408 -29.29 13.13 -0.12
CA ILE A 408 -29.94 11.98 0.51
C ILE A 408 -28.88 11.03 1.06
N LYS A 409 -27.79 10.73 0.31
CA LYS A 409 -26.71 9.84 0.77
C LYS A 409 -25.94 10.34 2.01
N LYS A 410 -26.11 11.61 2.41
CA LYS A 410 -25.58 12.18 3.65
C LYS A 410 -26.52 12.06 4.87
N LEU A 411 -27.77 11.65 4.69
CA LEU A 411 -28.75 11.57 5.79
C LEU A 411 -28.38 10.51 6.84
N SER A 412 -29.01 10.61 8.01
CA SER A 412 -28.86 9.66 9.11
C SER A 412 -29.23 8.23 8.71
N LYS A 413 -28.71 7.24 9.44
CA LYS A 413 -29.08 5.82 9.28
C LYS A 413 -30.59 5.60 9.32
N LYS A 414 -31.33 6.33 10.18
CA LYS A 414 -32.78 6.24 10.32
C LYS A 414 -33.49 6.66 9.03
N LEU A 415 -33.12 7.82 8.48
CA LEU A 415 -33.69 8.35 7.24
C LEU A 415 -33.30 7.51 6.02
N LEU A 416 -32.05 7.04 5.94
CA LEU A 416 -31.58 6.16 4.87
C LEU A 416 -32.30 4.79 4.87
N GLN A 417 -32.66 4.25 6.04
CA GLN A 417 -33.46 3.03 6.13
C GLN A 417 -34.86 3.23 5.52
N ILE A 418 -35.54 4.35 5.80
CA ILE A 418 -36.87 4.67 5.24
C ILE A 418 -36.81 4.78 3.71
N PHE A 419 -35.77 5.40 3.15
CA PHE A 419 -35.56 5.43 1.70
C PHE A 419 -35.39 4.01 1.13
N LEU A 420 -34.51 3.21 1.74
CA LEU A 420 -34.19 1.86 1.26
C LEU A 420 -35.41 0.93 1.34
N ASP A 421 -36.17 0.98 2.43
CA ASP A 421 -37.38 0.16 2.61
C ASP A 421 -38.44 0.44 1.54
N TYR A 422 -38.56 1.70 1.08
CA TYR A 422 -39.54 2.07 0.05
C TYR A 422 -39.03 1.84 -1.37
N TYR A 423 -37.71 1.87 -1.60
CA TYR A 423 -37.12 1.33 -2.82
C TYR A 423 -37.37 -0.20 -2.93
N ILE A 424 -37.15 -0.93 -1.83
CA ILE A 424 -37.42 -2.37 -1.74
C ILE A 424 -38.92 -2.72 -1.85
N LYS A 425 -39.84 -1.81 -1.52
CA LYS A 425 -41.28 -1.99 -1.79
C LYS A 425 -41.65 -1.98 -3.29
N GLY A 426 -40.79 -1.45 -4.15
CA GLY A 426 -40.93 -1.51 -5.62
C GLY A 426 -40.08 -2.64 -6.22
N ASP A 427 -38.85 -2.33 -6.61
CA ASP A 427 -37.89 -3.24 -7.29
C ASP A 427 -37.40 -4.43 -6.42
N GLY A 428 -37.87 -4.58 -5.18
CA GLY A 428 -37.35 -5.53 -4.22
C GLY A 428 -37.96 -6.93 -4.31
N HIS A 429 -37.09 -7.94 -4.42
CA HIS A 429 -37.44 -9.35 -4.42
C HIS A 429 -36.96 -10.04 -3.14
N ILE A 430 -37.90 -10.63 -2.39
CA ILE A 430 -37.64 -11.45 -1.19
C ILE A 430 -37.69 -12.92 -1.58
N TYR A 431 -36.70 -13.71 -1.17
CA TYR A 431 -36.53 -15.07 -1.71
C TYR A 431 -35.93 -16.10 -0.74
N GLY A 432 -36.08 -17.38 -1.14
CA GLY A 432 -35.66 -18.58 -0.40
C GLY A 432 -36.66 -19.00 0.67
N ARG A 433 -36.69 -20.31 1.01
CA ARG A 433 -37.71 -20.98 1.87
C ARG A 433 -38.07 -20.27 3.19
N ASN A 434 -37.19 -19.41 3.71
CA ASN A 434 -37.34 -18.71 4.98
C ASN A 434 -37.53 -17.17 4.86
N GLY A 435 -37.74 -16.61 3.66
CA GLY A 435 -37.85 -15.16 3.43
C GLY A 435 -36.58 -14.35 3.79
N LYS A 436 -35.44 -15.03 3.94
CA LYS A 436 -34.16 -14.46 4.43
C LYS A 436 -33.33 -13.82 3.32
N GLY A 437 -33.57 -14.15 2.05
CA GLY A 437 -32.96 -13.49 0.90
C GLY A 437 -33.64 -12.16 0.59
N LEU A 438 -32.85 -11.16 0.20
CA LEU A 438 -33.34 -9.87 -0.28
C LEU A 438 -32.42 -9.36 -1.39
N SER A 439 -33.01 -8.95 -2.51
CA SER A 439 -32.33 -8.31 -3.62
C SER A 439 -33.21 -7.25 -4.27
N ALA A 440 -32.62 -6.36 -5.06
CA ALA A 440 -33.34 -5.52 -6.02
C ALA A 440 -32.62 -5.51 -7.37
N THR A 441 -33.34 -5.26 -8.45
CA THR A 441 -32.81 -5.26 -9.82
C THR A 441 -32.88 -3.85 -10.41
N THR A 442 -31.80 -3.38 -11.04
CA THR A 442 -31.80 -2.09 -11.76
C THR A 442 -30.96 -2.15 -13.03
N THR A 443 -31.26 -1.31 -14.02
CA THR A 443 -30.41 -1.11 -15.21
C THR A 443 -29.48 0.10 -15.08
N SER A 444 -29.61 0.92 -14.03
CA SER A 444 -28.67 2.01 -13.77
C SER A 444 -27.45 1.54 -12.98
N VAL A 445 -26.28 1.68 -13.59
CA VAL A 445 -24.97 1.45 -12.96
C VAL A 445 -24.76 2.37 -11.75
N LYS A 446 -25.25 3.62 -11.83
CA LYS A 446 -25.10 4.61 -10.76
C LYS A 446 -26.03 4.32 -9.58
N LEU A 447 -27.29 3.96 -9.83
CA LEU A 447 -28.23 3.55 -8.79
C LEU A 447 -27.78 2.26 -8.08
N ARG A 448 -27.28 1.26 -8.82
CA ARG A 448 -26.67 0.03 -8.28
C ARG A 448 -25.57 0.35 -7.26
N ASP A 449 -24.73 1.34 -7.58
CA ASP A 449 -23.58 1.74 -6.77
C ASP A 449 -23.96 2.62 -5.58
N ASP A 450 -24.92 3.53 -5.77
CA ASP A 450 -25.52 4.32 -4.69
C ASP A 450 -26.23 3.42 -3.68
N LEU A 451 -26.97 2.40 -4.12
CA LEU A 451 -27.63 1.42 -3.24
C LEU A 451 -26.63 0.60 -2.42
N GLN A 452 -25.44 0.32 -2.97
CA GLN A 452 -24.36 -0.34 -2.23
C GLN A 452 -23.74 0.57 -1.17
N GLU A 453 -23.65 1.89 -1.43
CA GLU A 453 -23.24 2.88 -0.43
C GLU A 453 -24.30 3.05 0.67
N ILE A 454 -25.58 3.15 0.31
CA ILE A 454 -26.70 3.23 1.28
C ILE A 454 -26.74 1.98 2.16
N ALA A 455 -26.52 0.79 1.60
CA ALA A 455 -26.46 -0.44 2.35
C ALA A 455 -25.40 -0.39 3.48
N LEU A 456 -24.18 0.08 3.18
CA LEU A 456 -23.15 0.29 4.22
C LEU A 456 -23.63 1.27 5.29
N LYS A 457 -24.22 2.39 4.88
CA LYS A 457 -24.65 3.48 5.78
C LYS A 457 -25.84 3.12 6.68
N VAL A 458 -26.67 2.14 6.32
CA VAL A 458 -27.67 1.56 7.25
C VAL A 458 -27.09 0.44 8.14
N GLY A 459 -25.83 0.04 7.94
CA GLY A 459 -25.14 -1.04 8.66
C GLY A 459 -25.31 -2.42 8.02
N MET A 460 -25.90 -2.50 6.83
CA MET A 460 -25.96 -3.73 6.02
C MET A 460 -24.69 -3.87 5.17
N SER A 461 -24.58 -4.99 4.47
CA SER A 461 -23.62 -5.16 3.38
C SER A 461 -24.38 -5.55 2.14
N ALA A 462 -24.05 -4.94 1.01
CA ALA A 462 -24.56 -5.34 -0.29
C ALA A 462 -23.43 -5.71 -1.25
N TYR A 463 -23.65 -6.74 -2.06
CA TYR A 463 -22.84 -7.06 -3.24
C TYR A 463 -23.77 -7.14 -4.45
N TYR A 464 -23.28 -6.85 -5.65
CA TYR A 464 -24.09 -6.98 -6.86
C TYR A 464 -23.53 -8.03 -7.84
N LYS A 465 -24.35 -8.40 -8.81
CA LYS A 465 -23.98 -9.19 -9.99
C LYS A 465 -24.69 -8.65 -11.22
N LEU A 466 -24.16 -8.97 -12.40
CA LEU A 466 -24.95 -8.93 -13.64
C LEU A 466 -26.11 -9.95 -13.51
N GLY A 467 -27.32 -9.54 -13.87
CA GLY A 467 -28.52 -10.38 -13.91
C GLY A 467 -28.78 -10.88 -15.33
N GLN A 468 -29.19 -9.99 -16.22
CA GLN A 468 -29.29 -10.23 -17.67
C GLN A 468 -28.33 -9.29 -18.41
N LYS A 469 -27.72 -9.78 -19.48
CA LYS A 469 -26.85 -8.99 -20.34
C LYS A 469 -27.68 -8.24 -21.38
N ARG A 470 -27.20 -7.09 -21.86
CA ARG A 470 -27.70 -6.47 -23.09
C ARG A 470 -27.68 -7.50 -24.22
N GLY A 471 -28.79 -7.62 -24.94
CA GLY A 471 -28.99 -8.60 -26.01
C GLY A 471 -29.52 -9.97 -25.56
N THR A 472 -29.69 -10.24 -24.25
CA THR A 472 -30.41 -11.45 -23.81
C THR A 472 -31.86 -11.44 -24.35
N PRO A 473 -32.33 -12.50 -25.03
CA PRO A 473 -33.73 -12.62 -25.43
C PRO A 473 -34.63 -12.81 -24.22
N ILE A 474 -35.66 -11.97 -24.11
CA ILE A 474 -36.74 -12.07 -23.14
C ILE A 474 -37.96 -12.62 -23.89
N PRO A 475 -38.46 -13.83 -23.58
CA PRO A 475 -39.67 -14.35 -24.20
C PRO A 475 -40.87 -13.49 -23.80
N HIS A 476 -41.72 -13.13 -24.78
CA HIS A 476 -43.02 -12.56 -24.48
C HIS A 476 -43.92 -13.62 -23.84
N HIS A 477 -44.90 -13.20 -23.03
CA HIS A 477 -45.82 -14.10 -22.33
C HIS A 477 -46.60 -15.06 -23.27
N ASN A 478 -46.75 -14.69 -24.55
CA ASN A 478 -47.45 -15.48 -25.57
C ASN A 478 -46.50 -16.32 -26.45
N GLN A 479 -45.21 -16.45 -26.06
CA GLN A 479 -44.13 -17.25 -26.67
C GLN A 479 -43.73 -16.96 -28.15
N LYS A 480 -44.66 -16.55 -29.03
CA LYS A 480 -44.43 -16.28 -30.46
C LYS A 480 -43.60 -15.01 -30.79
N LYS A 481 -43.12 -14.28 -29.78
CA LYS A 481 -42.24 -13.09 -29.94
C LYS A 481 -41.23 -13.02 -28.79
N SER A 482 -40.03 -12.54 -29.07
CA SER A 482 -39.00 -12.24 -28.08
C SER A 482 -38.55 -10.77 -28.19
N TYR A 483 -38.11 -10.20 -27.08
CA TYR A 483 -37.55 -8.84 -27.02
C TYR A 483 -36.09 -8.92 -26.56
N LEU A 484 -35.20 -8.15 -27.17
CA LEU A 484 -33.80 -8.10 -26.74
C LEU A 484 -33.64 -7.12 -25.57
N GLN A 485 -33.04 -7.58 -24.48
CA GLN A 485 -32.75 -6.76 -23.30
C GLN A 485 -31.88 -5.55 -23.69
N ARG A 486 -32.40 -4.32 -23.51
CA ARG A 486 -31.78 -3.10 -24.07
C ARG A 486 -30.47 -2.69 -23.39
N ASN A 487 -30.36 -2.92 -22.08
CA ASN A 487 -29.22 -2.54 -21.23
C ASN A 487 -28.88 -3.69 -20.27
N ASP A 488 -27.64 -3.78 -19.79
CA ASP A 488 -27.29 -4.71 -18.71
C ASP A 488 -28.16 -4.45 -17.47
N SER A 489 -28.75 -5.50 -16.90
CA SER A 489 -29.46 -5.43 -15.60
C SER A 489 -28.57 -5.97 -14.49
N TRP A 490 -28.65 -5.35 -13.32
CA TRP A 490 -27.80 -5.60 -12.17
C TRP A 490 -28.65 -5.97 -10.96
N VAL A 491 -28.35 -7.10 -10.34
CA VAL A 491 -29.02 -7.56 -9.12
C VAL A 491 -28.16 -7.21 -7.92
N VAL A 492 -28.63 -6.31 -7.07
CA VAL A 492 -28.01 -5.93 -5.79
C VAL A 492 -28.59 -6.82 -4.69
N TYR A 493 -27.73 -7.53 -3.95
CA TYR A 493 -28.12 -8.46 -2.89
C TYR A 493 -27.83 -7.87 -1.51
N PHE A 494 -28.86 -7.69 -0.67
CA PHE A 494 -28.77 -7.04 0.64
C PHE A 494 -28.69 -8.06 1.78
N ILE A 495 -27.61 -8.03 2.56
CA ILE A 495 -27.41 -8.94 3.70
C ILE A 495 -28.13 -8.40 4.94
N ARG A 496 -29.43 -8.70 5.08
CA ARG A 496 -30.31 -8.28 6.19
C ARG A 496 -29.75 -8.58 7.60
N ARG A 497 -29.10 -9.73 7.79
CA ARG A 497 -28.37 -10.08 9.02
C ARG A 497 -26.87 -10.00 8.75
N ASN A 498 -26.28 -8.81 8.87
CA ASN A 498 -24.93 -8.50 8.43
C ASN A 498 -23.81 -9.00 9.37
N ARG A 499 -23.80 -10.31 9.68
CA ARG A 499 -22.64 -10.97 10.28
C ARG A 499 -21.38 -10.72 9.44
N HIS A 500 -20.21 -10.70 10.05
CA HIS A 500 -18.94 -10.53 9.34
C HIS A 500 -18.69 -11.65 8.31
N ALA A 501 -17.78 -11.44 7.35
CA ALA A 501 -17.56 -12.40 6.26
C ALA A 501 -16.51 -13.45 6.67
N LEU A 502 -17.02 -14.56 7.18
CA LEU A 502 -16.25 -15.78 7.48
C LEU A 502 -15.65 -16.38 6.21
N THR A 503 -14.34 -16.58 6.26
CA THR A 503 -13.54 -17.36 5.31
C THR A 503 -12.81 -18.45 6.12
N PRO A 504 -13.26 -19.71 6.08
CA PRO A 504 -12.56 -20.80 6.78
C PRO A 504 -11.22 -21.11 6.10
N SER A 505 -10.31 -21.75 6.83
CA SER A 505 -8.99 -22.20 6.34
C SER A 505 -9.03 -23.04 5.07
N TYR A 506 -10.11 -23.80 4.84
CA TYR A 506 -10.31 -24.62 3.65
C TYR A 506 -11.67 -24.39 3.00
N LEU A 507 -11.67 -24.05 1.70
CA LEU A 507 -12.86 -23.61 0.96
C LEU A 507 -13.50 -24.74 0.14
N LYS A 508 -14.22 -25.66 0.82
CA LYS A 508 -14.95 -26.79 0.18
C LYS A 508 -16.08 -26.41 -0.81
N LYS A 509 -16.29 -25.13 -1.14
CA LYS A 509 -17.50 -24.66 -1.87
C LYS A 509 -17.19 -24.27 -3.32
N LYS A 510 -17.79 -24.97 -4.29
CA LYS A 510 -17.70 -24.67 -5.73
C LYS A 510 -17.89 -23.18 -6.02
N GLY A 511 -16.90 -22.57 -6.68
CA GLY A 511 -16.87 -21.14 -7.01
C GLY A 511 -16.42 -20.19 -5.89
N TYR A 512 -16.02 -20.71 -4.73
CA TYR A 512 -15.17 -19.98 -3.78
C TYR A 512 -13.71 -20.38 -4.03
N VAL A 513 -12.80 -19.42 -3.92
CA VAL A 513 -11.38 -19.58 -4.27
C VAL A 513 -10.53 -18.78 -3.29
N GLU A 514 -9.44 -19.37 -2.82
CA GLU A 514 -8.35 -18.69 -2.14
C GLU A 514 -7.06 -19.27 -2.69
N GLU A 515 -6.38 -18.53 -3.57
CA GLU A 515 -5.26 -19.04 -4.37
C GLU A 515 -4.22 -17.94 -4.66
N TRP A 516 -3.01 -18.34 -5.02
CA TRP A 516 -1.96 -17.46 -5.52
C TRP A 516 -2.01 -17.40 -7.04
N VAL A 517 -2.62 -16.35 -7.60
CA VAL A 517 -2.62 -16.15 -9.06
C VAL A 517 -1.42 -15.34 -9.50
N ASP A 518 -0.91 -15.66 -10.67
CA ASP A 518 -0.05 -14.77 -11.44
C ASP A 518 -0.87 -13.57 -11.91
N PHE A 519 -0.44 -12.39 -11.50
CA PHE A 519 -0.98 -11.12 -11.94
C PHE A 519 0.06 -10.38 -12.78
N ASN A 520 -0.42 -9.86 -13.90
CA ASN A 520 0.24 -8.83 -14.69
C ASN A 520 -0.66 -7.60 -14.69
N GLY A 521 -0.12 -6.46 -14.27
CA GLY A 521 -0.79 -5.17 -14.42
C GLY A 521 -0.33 -4.14 -13.41
N PHE A 522 -0.92 -2.95 -13.49
CA PHE A 522 -0.72 -1.91 -12.49
C PHE A 522 -1.38 -2.30 -11.17
N VAL A 523 -0.64 -2.14 -10.09
CA VAL A 523 -1.18 -1.99 -8.74
C VAL A 523 -1.28 -0.54 -8.35
N TYR A 524 -2.13 -0.29 -7.37
CA TYR A 524 -2.47 1.00 -6.85
C TYR A 524 -2.69 0.90 -5.34
N CYS A 525 -2.59 2.02 -4.62
CA CYS A 525 -3.09 2.14 -3.25
C CYS A 525 -3.31 3.62 -2.93
N VAL A 526 -3.93 3.91 -1.80
CA VAL A 526 -3.85 5.22 -1.15
C VAL A 526 -3.55 5.01 0.32
N SER A 527 -2.71 5.87 0.91
CA SER A 527 -2.66 5.97 2.37
C SER A 527 -3.65 7.04 2.84
N VAL A 528 -4.30 6.76 3.96
CA VAL A 528 -5.28 7.61 4.66
C VAL A 528 -4.91 7.63 6.14
N PRO A 529 -5.23 8.68 6.91
CA PRO A 529 -4.86 8.76 8.33
C PRO A 529 -5.17 7.51 9.18
N ASN A 530 -6.40 6.98 9.12
CA ASN A 530 -6.82 5.81 9.94
C ASN A 530 -6.49 4.43 9.34
N LYS A 531 -5.75 4.38 8.23
CA LYS A 531 -5.23 3.18 7.55
C LYS A 531 -6.22 2.16 7.00
N VAL A 532 -7.54 2.30 7.20
CA VAL A 532 -8.52 1.29 6.73
C VAL A 532 -9.54 1.92 5.78
N ILE A 533 -9.48 1.52 4.50
CA ILE A 533 -10.33 2.03 3.40
C ILE A 533 -11.42 1.03 3.00
N TYR A 534 -12.56 1.53 2.47
CA TYR A 534 -13.61 0.70 1.89
C TYR A 534 -13.35 0.47 0.41
N VAL A 535 -12.93 -0.75 0.07
CA VAL A 535 -12.69 -1.18 -1.31
C VAL A 535 -13.79 -2.10 -1.81
N ARG A 536 -13.91 -2.27 -3.13
CA ARG A 536 -14.68 -3.36 -3.75
C ARG A 536 -13.97 -3.90 -4.97
N ARG A 537 -14.26 -5.14 -5.29
CA ARG A 537 -13.81 -5.78 -6.52
C ARG A 537 -14.94 -6.62 -7.08
N ASN A 538 -15.17 -6.57 -8.40
CA ASN A 538 -16.27 -7.27 -9.07
C ASN A 538 -17.64 -7.04 -8.38
N GLY A 539 -17.88 -5.85 -7.83
CA GLY A 539 -19.11 -5.51 -7.08
C GLY A 539 -19.24 -6.06 -5.66
N THR A 540 -18.18 -6.65 -5.10
CA THR A 540 -18.14 -7.20 -3.74
C THR A 540 -17.24 -6.35 -2.84
N PRO A 541 -17.78 -5.63 -1.83
CA PRO A 541 -17.01 -4.64 -1.05
C PRO A 541 -16.45 -5.20 0.26
N VAL A 542 -15.35 -4.63 0.79
CA VAL A 542 -14.71 -5.04 2.05
C VAL A 542 -13.81 -3.91 2.63
N TRP A 543 -13.57 -3.93 3.93
CA TRP A 543 -12.57 -3.06 4.59
C TRP A 543 -11.15 -3.63 4.46
N CYS A 544 -10.15 -2.80 4.17
CA CYS A 544 -8.77 -3.24 3.87
C CYS A 544 -7.72 -2.10 4.09
N GLY A 545 -6.42 -2.42 4.18
CA GLY A 545 -5.32 -1.53 4.64
C GLY A 545 -4.37 -0.93 3.59
N ASN A 546 -3.23 -0.36 4.01
CA ASN A 546 -2.22 0.30 3.15
C ASN A 546 -0.74 0.10 3.62
N SER A 547 0.20 0.76 2.92
CA SER A 547 1.67 0.51 2.95
C SER A 547 2.52 1.79 2.74
N ASP A 548 3.77 1.90 3.26
CA ASP A 548 4.74 3.02 2.99
C ASP A 548 6.13 2.90 3.72
N PRO A 549 7.27 3.43 3.20
CA PRO A 549 8.66 3.36 3.76
C PRO A 549 9.04 4.56 4.62
N ALA A 550 8.16 5.55 4.60
CA ALA A 550 7.86 6.44 5.70
C ALA A 550 7.64 5.70 7.04
N MET A 551 7.73 4.37 7.11
CA MET A 551 7.91 3.60 8.33
C MET A 551 8.91 4.28 9.30
N ASN A 552 10.02 4.84 8.81
CA ASN A 552 10.92 5.67 9.64
C ASN A 552 10.37 7.06 9.96
N TRP A 553 9.84 7.75 8.94
CA TRP A 553 9.17 9.05 9.08
C TRP A 553 7.93 9.00 10.00
N ARG A 554 7.53 7.82 10.48
CA ARG A 554 6.51 7.59 11.51
C ARG A 554 7.03 7.65 12.95
N VAL A 555 8.33 7.77 13.17
CA VAL A 555 8.95 7.74 14.50
C VAL A 555 9.67 9.08 14.66
N SER A 556 9.11 9.99 15.45
CA SER A 556 9.52 11.40 15.47
C SER A 556 10.93 11.62 16.00
N SER A 557 11.39 10.76 16.91
CA SER A 557 12.76 10.74 17.45
C SER A 557 13.83 10.46 16.39
N LEU A 558 13.45 10.08 15.17
CA LEU A 558 14.37 9.80 14.05
C LEU A 558 14.53 10.98 13.08
N ASP A 559 13.78 12.08 13.23
CA ASP A 559 13.81 13.20 12.27
C ASP A 559 15.16 13.93 12.25
N ASP A 560 15.87 14.01 13.38
CA ASP A 560 17.16 14.70 13.47
C ASP A 560 18.30 13.92 12.78
N TYR A 561 18.09 12.63 12.52
CA TYR A 561 19.03 11.72 11.88
C TYR A 561 18.80 11.67 10.36
N ALA A 562 19.88 11.63 9.58
CA ALA A 562 19.79 11.41 8.14
C ALA A 562 19.41 9.96 7.82
N LEU A 563 18.67 9.71 6.74
CA LEU A 563 18.50 8.33 6.29
C LEU A 563 19.61 7.98 5.29
N MET A 564 20.38 6.93 5.61
CA MET A 564 21.43 6.36 4.77
C MET A 564 21.04 4.93 4.39
N SER A 565 21.66 4.38 3.36
CA SER A 565 21.44 2.99 2.96
C SER A 565 22.73 2.38 2.45
N ASN A 566 23.06 1.18 2.94
CA ASN A 566 24.33 0.50 2.66
C ASN A 566 24.08 -1.01 2.57
N SER A 567 24.98 -1.74 1.91
CA SER A 567 24.67 -3.09 1.47
C SER A 567 24.93 -4.22 2.48
N ASP A 568 25.55 -4.04 3.64
CA ASP A 568 25.86 -5.17 4.56
C ASP A 568 26.59 -6.30 3.77
N SER A 569 27.54 -5.93 2.90
CA SER A 569 28.02 -6.88 1.90
C SER A 569 28.99 -7.91 2.48
N HIS A 570 28.62 -9.17 2.23
CA HIS A 570 29.39 -10.35 2.56
C HIS A 570 30.06 -10.99 1.30
N SER A 571 30.06 -10.32 0.13
CA SER A 571 30.62 -10.84 -1.14
C SER A 571 30.87 -9.71 -2.16
N PRO A 572 31.95 -9.74 -2.97
CA PRO A 572 32.33 -8.62 -3.83
C PRO A 572 31.48 -8.53 -5.11
N ALA A 573 30.61 -9.51 -5.38
CA ALA A 573 29.79 -9.52 -6.58
C ALA A 573 28.81 -8.33 -6.62
N PRO A 574 28.62 -7.64 -7.78
CA PRO A 574 27.64 -6.55 -7.95
C PRO A 574 26.19 -6.88 -7.57
N LEU A 575 25.85 -8.17 -7.47
CA LEU A 575 24.59 -8.69 -6.90
C LEU A 575 24.43 -8.40 -5.38
N ARG A 576 25.51 -8.01 -4.69
CA ARG A 576 25.56 -7.79 -3.24
C ARG A 576 26.00 -6.38 -2.87
N ILE A 577 27.23 -5.99 -3.23
CA ILE A 577 27.70 -4.61 -3.04
C ILE A 577 26.80 -3.62 -3.79
N GLY A 578 26.55 -2.45 -3.20
CA GLY A 578 25.74 -1.38 -3.78
C GLY A 578 24.31 -1.76 -4.16
N ARG A 579 23.75 -2.86 -3.63
CA ARG A 579 22.29 -3.14 -3.73
C ARG A 579 21.47 -2.06 -3.01
N GLU A 580 22.09 -1.52 -1.97
CA GLU A 580 21.68 -0.42 -1.09
C GLU A 580 22.92 0.49 -1.02
N ALA A 581 22.76 1.80 -1.23
CA ALA A 581 23.87 2.75 -1.39
C ALA A 581 23.43 4.22 -1.17
N ASN A 582 24.40 5.13 -1.07
CA ASN A 582 24.19 6.57 -0.90
C ASN A 582 24.66 7.31 -2.17
N CYS A 583 23.86 8.24 -2.69
CA CYS A 583 24.21 9.01 -3.89
C CYS A 583 24.53 10.47 -3.54
N PHE A 584 25.75 10.91 -3.87
CA PHE A 584 26.21 12.28 -3.68
C PHE A 584 26.41 13.01 -5.02
N ASN A 585 26.43 14.34 -4.98
CA ASN A 585 26.45 15.19 -6.17
C ASN A 585 27.83 15.34 -6.85
N LYS A 586 28.92 15.02 -6.14
CA LYS A 586 30.31 15.03 -6.60
C LYS A 586 31.20 14.21 -5.64
N PRO A 587 32.45 13.88 -6.03
CA PRO A 587 33.45 13.38 -5.09
C PRO A 587 33.70 14.34 -3.91
N MET A 588 33.85 13.77 -2.72
CA MET A 588 34.10 14.48 -1.46
C MET A 588 34.98 13.63 -0.55
N GLY A 589 35.93 14.26 0.16
CA GLY A 589 36.67 13.62 1.26
C GLY A 589 35.82 13.39 2.50
N TYR A 590 36.39 12.69 3.48
CA TYR A 590 35.74 12.20 4.72
C TYR A 590 34.88 13.27 5.41
N ASP A 591 35.50 14.38 5.80
CA ASP A 591 34.84 15.45 6.57
C ASP A 591 33.68 16.09 5.78
N ALA A 592 33.87 16.32 4.48
CA ALA A 592 32.87 16.94 3.61
C ALA A 592 31.67 16.01 3.30
N LEU A 593 31.90 14.70 3.22
CA LEU A 593 30.86 13.70 3.07
C LEU A 593 29.99 13.64 4.33
N PHE A 594 30.58 13.43 5.51
CA PHE A 594 29.81 13.33 6.74
C PHE A 594 29.19 14.66 7.19
N ASP A 595 29.78 15.81 6.85
CA ASP A 595 29.12 17.12 7.00
C ASP A 595 27.81 17.19 6.20
N SER A 596 27.80 16.68 4.96
CA SER A 596 26.60 16.68 4.11
C SER A 596 25.49 15.77 4.64
N VAL A 597 25.86 14.61 5.21
CA VAL A 597 24.93 13.69 5.88
C VAL A 597 24.37 14.35 7.15
N ARG A 598 25.24 14.81 8.05
CA ARG A 598 24.88 15.43 9.34
C ARG A 598 23.95 16.64 9.18
N LYS A 599 24.17 17.46 8.14
CA LYS A 599 23.32 18.63 7.81
C LYS A 599 22.08 18.30 6.99
N LYS A 600 21.88 17.04 6.58
CA LYS A 600 20.85 16.63 5.60
C LYS A 600 20.86 17.53 4.35
N ASP A 601 22.05 17.89 3.84
CA ASP A 601 22.20 18.80 2.70
C ASP A 601 21.78 18.11 1.40
N ALA A 602 20.49 18.24 1.06
CA ALA A 602 19.87 17.68 -0.14
C ALA A 602 20.46 18.20 -1.47
N LYS A 603 21.38 19.19 -1.46
CA LYS A 603 22.15 19.57 -2.65
C LYS A 603 23.41 18.71 -2.83
N ARG A 604 23.92 18.12 -1.75
CA ARG A 604 25.13 17.28 -1.72
C ARG A 604 24.78 15.80 -1.61
N PHE A 605 23.97 15.41 -0.63
CA PHE A 605 23.44 14.06 -0.46
C PHE A 605 22.08 13.98 -1.15
N LEU A 606 22.04 13.38 -2.34
CA LEU A 606 20.92 13.52 -3.28
C LEU A 606 19.79 12.52 -3.03
N PHE A 607 20.13 11.25 -2.79
CA PHE A 607 19.18 10.18 -2.47
C PHE A 607 19.89 8.92 -1.94
N THR A 608 19.18 8.05 -1.23
CA THR A 608 19.59 6.65 -1.04
C THR A 608 19.09 5.78 -2.20
N VAL A 609 19.86 4.74 -2.54
CA VAL A 609 19.40 3.57 -3.29
C VAL A 609 19.01 2.51 -2.26
N GLU A 610 17.82 1.96 -2.40
CA GLU A 610 17.23 0.96 -1.49
C GLU A 610 16.84 -0.28 -2.28
N VAL A 611 16.86 -1.47 -1.68
CA VAL A 611 15.98 -2.54 -2.16
C VAL A 611 14.57 -2.35 -1.58
N ASP A 612 13.56 -3.07 -2.10
CA ASP A 612 12.34 -3.27 -1.32
C ASP A 612 12.67 -4.26 -0.20
N PRO A 613 12.58 -3.94 1.11
CA PRO A 613 13.09 -4.79 2.18
C PRO A 613 12.17 -5.96 2.50
N ALA A 614 11.11 -6.18 1.72
CA ALA A 614 10.63 -7.53 1.50
C ALA A 614 11.80 -8.47 1.09
N TYR A 615 12.83 -7.98 0.38
CA TYR A 615 14.08 -8.70 0.15
C TYR A 615 14.83 -9.03 1.44
N GLY A 616 14.69 -8.21 2.47
CA GLY A 616 15.38 -8.32 3.76
C GLY A 616 15.03 -9.60 4.55
N LYS A 617 16.08 -10.22 5.10
CA LYS A 617 16.08 -11.46 5.90
C LYS A 617 15.06 -11.49 7.05
N TYR A 618 14.65 -10.34 7.57
CA TYR A 618 13.89 -10.18 8.83
C TYR A 618 12.73 -9.18 8.73
N HIS A 619 12.18 -8.95 7.53
CA HIS A 619 11.09 -7.97 7.35
C HIS A 619 9.90 -8.22 8.28
N TYR A 620 9.57 -9.50 8.45
CA TYR A 620 8.41 -10.01 9.18
C TYR A 620 8.79 -10.83 10.41
N ASP A 621 7.82 -11.01 11.32
CA ASP A 621 7.95 -12.01 12.38
C ASP A 621 8.07 -13.40 11.74
N GLY A 622 8.89 -14.28 12.29
CA GLY A 622 9.10 -15.59 11.72
C GLY A 622 9.60 -16.66 12.67
N HIS A 623 9.52 -17.90 12.17
CA HIS A 623 10.21 -19.06 12.71
C HIS A 623 10.58 -19.99 11.54
N ARG A 624 11.84 -19.91 11.12
CA ARG A 624 12.47 -20.58 9.97
C ARG A 624 12.28 -22.09 10.04
N ASN A 625 12.55 -22.69 11.20
CA ASN A 625 12.42 -24.13 11.45
C ASN A 625 10.99 -24.63 11.24
N CYS A 626 10.00 -23.75 11.43
CA CYS A 626 8.59 -24.02 11.17
C CYS A 626 8.14 -23.62 9.76
N ASN A 627 9.02 -23.08 8.90
CA ASN A 627 8.70 -22.40 7.64
C ASN A 627 7.44 -21.53 7.79
N TYR A 628 7.48 -20.64 8.79
CA TYR A 628 6.36 -19.79 9.19
C TYR A 628 6.80 -18.34 9.30
N SER A 629 5.98 -17.45 8.77
CA SER A 629 6.12 -16.00 8.93
C SER A 629 4.79 -15.33 9.21
N ARG A 630 4.84 -14.06 9.62
CA ARG A 630 3.70 -13.15 9.67
C ARG A 630 4.09 -11.66 9.74
N ALA A 631 3.20 -10.83 9.22
CA ALA A 631 3.07 -9.41 9.56
C ALA A 631 3.15 -9.14 11.08
N PRO A 632 3.25 -7.86 11.52
CA PRO A 632 3.14 -7.43 12.91
C PRO A 632 1.92 -7.97 13.66
N ASP A 633 2.07 -8.29 14.94
CA ASP A 633 0.98 -8.48 15.90
C ASP A 633 1.51 -8.24 17.32
N LEU A 634 1.39 -6.98 17.76
CA LEU A 634 1.84 -6.46 19.05
C LEU A 634 1.24 -7.19 20.27
N LYS A 635 0.22 -8.06 20.08
CA LYS A 635 -0.52 -8.70 21.17
C LYS A 635 -0.17 -10.17 21.42
N ASN A 636 0.69 -10.76 20.59
CA ASN A 636 1.09 -12.16 20.75
C ASN A 636 2.41 -12.40 20.02
N LYS A 637 3.52 -12.58 20.73
CA LYS A 637 4.83 -12.81 20.12
C LYS A 637 5.12 -14.31 19.84
N ALA A 638 4.21 -15.25 20.13
CA ALA A 638 4.42 -16.71 20.00
C ALA A 638 4.14 -17.35 18.61
N CYS A 639 4.85 -18.44 18.31
CA CYS A 639 4.76 -19.23 17.08
C CYS A 639 3.63 -20.27 17.15
N PRO A 640 2.64 -20.24 16.23
CA PRO A 640 1.46 -21.10 16.31
C PRO A 640 1.70 -22.57 15.93
N LYS A 641 2.92 -22.95 15.52
CA LYS A 641 3.27 -24.35 15.22
C LYS A 641 3.96 -25.10 16.37
N CYS A 642 4.60 -24.38 17.30
CA CYS A 642 5.46 -24.99 18.33
C CYS A 642 5.44 -24.29 19.69
N GLY A 643 4.63 -23.25 19.89
CA GLY A 643 4.50 -22.50 21.15
C GLY A 643 5.67 -21.55 21.48
N LYS A 644 6.89 -21.85 21.01
CA LYS A 644 8.08 -21.00 21.17
C LYS A 644 7.86 -19.60 20.62
N GLU A 645 8.60 -18.62 21.11
CA GLU A 645 8.52 -17.24 20.60
C GLU A 645 8.92 -17.15 19.12
N LEU A 646 8.40 -16.16 18.41
CA LEU A 646 8.86 -15.78 17.07
C LEU A 646 10.10 -14.88 17.18
N THR A 647 10.98 -14.95 16.19
CA THR A 647 11.81 -13.80 15.83
C THR A 647 10.87 -12.70 15.38
N ILE A 648 10.93 -11.51 15.98
CA ILE A 648 10.01 -10.40 15.68
C ILE A 648 10.58 -9.57 14.53
N GLY A 649 9.73 -9.12 13.61
CA GLY A 649 10.16 -8.49 12.35
C GLY A 649 10.43 -6.99 12.42
N VAL A 650 11.17 -6.49 11.43
CA VAL A 650 11.39 -5.06 11.15
C VAL A 650 10.08 -4.27 11.12
N GLU A 651 9.06 -4.74 10.39
CA GLU A 651 7.76 -4.02 10.33
C GLU A 651 7.04 -4.00 11.69
N HIS A 652 7.24 -5.02 12.53
CA HIS A 652 6.58 -5.14 13.83
C HIS A 652 7.14 -4.10 14.80
N ARG A 653 8.45 -3.94 14.78
CA ARG A 653 9.18 -3.03 15.64
C ARG A 653 8.91 -1.56 15.29
N VAL A 654 8.77 -1.25 14.00
CA VAL A 654 8.30 0.09 13.58
C VAL A 654 6.86 0.35 14.03
N GLU A 655 5.96 -0.63 13.98
CA GLU A 655 4.59 -0.46 14.50
C GLU A 655 4.53 -0.36 16.04
N GLU A 656 5.60 -0.74 16.74
CA GLU A 656 5.75 -0.61 18.20
C GLU A 656 6.20 0.83 18.56
N LEU A 657 7.14 1.42 17.81
CA LEU A 657 7.72 2.75 18.08
C LEU A 657 7.05 3.93 17.33
N ALA A 658 6.14 3.68 16.39
CA ALA A 658 5.57 4.72 15.53
C ALA A 658 4.55 5.66 16.20
N ASP A 659 4.99 6.86 16.60
CA ASP A 659 4.17 7.96 17.09
C ASP A 659 3.31 8.68 16.02
N ARG A 660 3.75 8.66 14.75
CA ARG A 660 3.14 9.39 13.62
C ARG A 660 2.40 8.46 12.64
N PRO A 661 1.39 9.00 11.92
CA PRO A 661 0.67 8.24 10.91
C PRO A 661 1.52 7.97 9.66
N GLN A 662 1.49 6.72 9.19
CA GLN A 662 2.13 6.30 7.92
C GLN A 662 1.79 7.26 6.76
N GLY A 663 2.78 7.60 5.94
CA GLY A 663 2.64 8.63 4.90
C GLY A 663 3.00 10.05 5.35
N PHE A 664 3.44 10.27 6.58
CA PHE A 664 4.22 11.47 6.94
C PHE A 664 5.52 11.53 6.10
N LYS A 665 6.08 12.74 5.93
CA LYS A 665 7.46 12.97 5.44
C LYS A 665 7.97 14.27 6.09
N PRO A 666 9.16 14.28 6.73
CA PRO A 666 9.83 15.51 7.16
C PRO A 666 10.15 16.43 5.98
N LYS A 667 10.26 17.74 6.24
CA LYS A 667 10.47 18.74 5.17
C LYS A 667 11.85 18.61 4.50
N ASP A 668 12.81 18.18 5.29
CA ASP A 668 14.25 18.05 5.08
C ASP A 668 14.69 16.60 4.79
N ALA A 669 13.77 15.63 4.83
CA ALA A 669 14.12 14.23 4.61
C ALA A 669 14.63 13.99 3.17
N ILE A 670 15.86 13.47 3.09
CA ILE A 670 16.51 12.95 1.88
C ILE A 670 15.58 11.92 1.21
N PRO A 671 15.41 11.96 -0.13
CA PRO A 671 14.60 10.99 -0.85
C PRO A 671 15.36 9.67 -1.06
N PHE A 672 14.66 8.64 -1.53
CA PHE A 672 15.23 7.35 -1.89
C PHE A 672 14.76 6.92 -3.29
N LYS A 673 15.42 5.92 -3.87
CA LYS A 673 15.03 5.20 -5.10
C LYS A 673 15.11 3.69 -4.87
N ARG A 674 14.10 2.94 -5.27
CA ARG A 674 14.13 1.45 -5.17
C ARG A 674 14.73 0.81 -6.41
N LEU A 675 15.82 0.06 -6.25
CA LEU A 675 16.49 -0.70 -7.31
C LEU A 675 16.81 -2.13 -6.85
N LEU A 676 16.67 -3.09 -7.77
CA LEU A 676 17.28 -4.42 -7.66
C LEU A 676 18.55 -4.49 -8.53
N PRO A 677 19.56 -5.31 -8.18
CA PRO A 677 20.77 -5.48 -8.98
C PRO A 677 20.50 -6.02 -10.39
N LEU A 678 21.29 -5.61 -11.37
CA LEU A 678 21.13 -6.02 -12.77
C LEU A 678 21.25 -7.53 -12.98
N GLN A 679 22.14 -8.19 -12.24
CA GLN A 679 22.26 -9.64 -12.25
C GLN A 679 21.00 -10.35 -11.72
N GLU A 680 20.33 -9.81 -10.71
CA GLU A 680 19.06 -10.34 -10.18
C GLU A 680 17.92 -10.18 -11.20
N ILE A 681 17.90 -9.05 -11.92
CA ILE A 681 16.99 -8.80 -13.04
C ILE A 681 17.24 -9.82 -14.16
N ALA A 682 18.48 -9.96 -14.62
CA ALA A 682 18.87 -10.87 -15.70
C ALA A 682 18.56 -12.33 -15.34
N ALA A 683 18.89 -12.77 -14.12
CA ALA A 683 18.59 -14.12 -13.64
C ALA A 683 17.10 -14.47 -13.76
N ASN A 684 16.24 -13.54 -13.35
CA ASN A 684 14.79 -13.72 -13.32
C ASN A 684 14.18 -13.62 -14.74
N VAL A 685 14.71 -12.76 -15.62
CA VAL A 685 14.40 -12.75 -17.05
C VAL A 685 14.74 -14.08 -17.73
N PHE A 686 15.84 -14.72 -17.32
CA PHE A 686 16.29 -16.01 -17.88
C PHE A 686 15.69 -17.25 -17.19
N GLY A 687 14.90 -17.09 -16.12
CA GLY A 687 14.36 -18.22 -15.34
C GLY A 687 15.43 -19.02 -14.58
N THR A 688 16.50 -18.36 -14.13
CA THR A 688 17.65 -18.97 -13.43
C THR A 688 17.82 -18.42 -12.03
N ALA A 689 18.60 -19.10 -11.18
CA ALA A 689 18.99 -18.57 -9.87
C ALA A 689 19.88 -17.31 -10.01
N ALA A 690 19.80 -16.38 -9.05
CA ALA A 690 20.52 -15.10 -9.06
C ALA A 690 22.03 -15.22 -9.33
N PHE A 691 22.67 -16.27 -8.81
CA PHE A 691 24.11 -16.53 -8.98
C PHE A 691 24.50 -17.25 -10.28
N SER A 692 23.55 -17.55 -11.18
CA SER A 692 23.83 -18.32 -12.39
C SER A 692 24.84 -17.62 -13.30
N LYS A 693 25.67 -18.42 -13.99
CA LYS A 693 26.64 -17.88 -14.95
C LYS A 693 25.95 -17.02 -16.02
N LYS A 694 24.88 -17.54 -16.63
CA LYS A 694 24.08 -16.83 -17.65
C LYS A 694 23.58 -15.45 -17.18
N ALA A 695 23.13 -15.34 -15.93
CA ALA A 695 22.67 -14.07 -15.37
C ALA A 695 23.82 -13.06 -15.18
N ARG A 696 24.94 -13.54 -14.64
CA ARG A 696 26.15 -12.75 -14.39
C ARG A 696 26.75 -12.23 -15.70
N ASP A 697 26.95 -13.12 -16.66
CA ASP A 697 27.59 -12.81 -17.94
C ASP A 697 26.83 -11.70 -18.70
N ALA A 698 25.48 -11.75 -18.70
CA ALA A 698 24.65 -10.71 -19.31
C ALA A 698 24.68 -9.36 -18.55
N ALA A 699 24.76 -9.39 -17.22
CA ALA A 699 24.94 -8.17 -16.42
C ALA A 699 26.32 -7.55 -16.67
N CYS A 700 27.39 -8.36 -16.67
CA CYS A 700 28.75 -7.92 -16.97
C CYS A 700 28.88 -7.35 -18.40
N GLN A 701 28.21 -7.94 -19.39
CA GLN A 701 28.18 -7.42 -20.77
C GLN A 701 27.61 -5.99 -20.81
N LEU A 702 26.43 -5.77 -20.20
CA LEU A 702 25.79 -4.46 -20.19
C LEU A 702 26.57 -3.43 -19.36
N SER A 703 27.02 -3.80 -18.16
CA SER A 703 27.86 -2.92 -17.33
C SER A 703 29.14 -2.53 -18.06
N GLY A 704 29.85 -3.50 -18.66
CA GLY A 704 31.07 -3.23 -19.42
C GLY A 704 30.85 -2.33 -20.65
N LYS A 705 29.73 -2.48 -21.35
CA LYS A 705 29.40 -1.66 -22.54
C LYS A 705 28.95 -0.23 -22.20
N PHE A 706 28.30 -0.03 -21.05
CA PHE A 706 27.78 1.26 -20.61
C PHE A 706 28.50 1.81 -19.36
N GLY A 707 29.76 1.41 -19.17
CA GLY A 707 30.62 1.83 -18.06
C GLY A 707 30.39 1.04 -16.77
N ASN A 708 29.16 0.99 -16.24
CA ASN A 708 28.84 0.26 -15.01
C ASN A 708 27.33 -0.04 -14.82
N GLU A 709 27.02 -0.87 -13.82
CA GLU A 709 25.65 -1.30 -13.49
C GLU A 709 24.72 -0.14 -13.12
N LEU A 710 25.13 0.79 -12.25
CA LEU A 710 24.29 1.91 -11.83
C LEU A 710 23.96 2.86 -12.99
N THR A 711 24.89 3.09 -13.92
CA THR A 711 24.61 3.80 -15.18
C THR A 711 23.58 3.04 -16.02
N VAL A 712 23.70 1.71 -16.19
CA VAL A 712 22.68 0.87 -16.82
C VAL A 712 21.34 0.91 -16.09
N LEU A 713 21.33 0.98 -14.75
CA LEU A 713 20.12 0.97 -13.94
C LEU A 713 19.48 2.34 -13.73
N LEU A 714 20.16 3.47 -14.00
CA LEU A 714 19.63 4.82 -13.76
C LEU A 714 19.64 5.75 -14.98
N GLU A 715 20.68 5.72 -15.81
CA GLU A 715 20.96 6.80 -16.77
C GLU A 715 20.87 6.38 -18.25
N THR A 716 21.45 5.24 -18.66
CA THR A 716 21.53 4.82 -20.08
C THR A 716 20.17 4.89 -20.79
N PRO A 717 20.02 5.56 -21.95
CA PRO A 717 18.75 5.60 -22.68
C PRO A 717 18.30 4.21 -23.15
N PHE A 718 16.99 3.93 -23.11
CA PHE A 718 16.45 2.62 -23.51
C PHE A 718 16.79 2.25 -24.97
N ALA A 719 16.76 3.23 -25.88
CA ALA A 719 17.12 3.06 -27.28
C ALA A 719 18.61 2.65 -27.51
N GLU A 720 19.49 2.85 -26.54
CA GLU A 720 20.86 2.33 -26.56
C GLU A 720 20.92 0.90 -26.01
N LEU A 721 20.23 0.62 -24.90
CA LEU A 721 20.11 -0.73 -24.33
C LEU A 721 19.49 -1.73 -25.33
N GLU A 722 18.58 -1.28 -26.20
CA GLU A 722 17.95 -2.08 -27.27
C GLU A 722 18.90 -2.50 -28.40
N LYS A 723 20.07 -1.86 -28.53
CA LYS A 723 21.11 -2.26 -29.50
C LYS A 723 21.98 -3.42 -28.98
N GLU A 724 22.05 -3.58 -27.65
CA GLU A 724 23.05 -4.42 -26.98
C GLU A 724 22.49 -5.67 -26.30
N CYS A 725 21.17 -5.75 -26.07
CA CYS A 725 20.54 -6.91 -25.46
C CYS A 725 19.10 -7.16 -25.94
N ASP A 726 18.62 -8.40 -25.81
CA ASP A 726 17.22 -8.77 -26.09
C ASP A 726 16.26 -7.84 -25.32
N LYS A 727 15.21 -7.36 -26.00
CA LYS A 727 14.22 -6.42 -25.44
C LYS A 727 13.69 -6.86 -24.07
N LYS A 728 13.64 -8.16 -23.76
CA LYS A 728 13.26 -8.69 -22.44
C LYS A 728 14.16 -8.24 -21.30
N LEU A 729 15.44 -7.97 -21.54
CA LEU A 729 16.33 -7.42 -20.52
C LEU A 729 16.15 -5.90 -20.42
N VAL A 730 16.04 -5.19 -21.55
CA VAL A 730 15.74 -3.74 -21.56
C VAL A 730 14.45 -3.40 -20.82
N GLY A 731 13.35 -4.08 -21.16
CA GLY A 731 12.06 -3.88 -20.52
C GLY A 731 12.11 -4.23 -19.02
N ALA A 732 12.94 -5.19 -18.61
CA ALA A 732 13.13 -5.51 -17.20
C ALA A 732 13.95 -4.43 -16.45
N ILE A 733 14.97 -3.84 -17.08
CA ILE A 733 15.71 -2.67 -16.56
C ILE A 733 14.78 -1.45 -16.42
N LYS A 734 13.94 -1.20 -17.42
CA LYS A 734 12.89 -0.17 -17.40
C LYS A 734 11.92 -0.34 -16.24
N LEU A 735 11.56 -1.58 -15.93
CA LEU A 735 10.71 -1.92 -14.78
C LEU A 735 11.42 -1.75 -13.43
N ASN A 736 12.75 -1.85 -13.38
CA ASN A 736 13.53 -1.50 -12.18
C ASN A 736 13.49 0.02 -11.95
N ARG A 737 13.85 0.80 -12.98
CA ARG A 737 13.87 2.27 -12.97
C ARG A 737 12.57 2.93 -12.53
N GLU A 738 11.45 2.32 -12.90
CA GLU A 738 10.11 2.84 -12.58
C GLU A 738 9.55 2.30 -11.24
N GLU A 739 10.35 1.55 -10.45
CA GLU A 739 9.98 0.87 -9.20
C GLU A 739 8.82 -0.15 -9.36
N ARG A 740 8.84 -0.92 -10.46
CA ARG A 740 7.75 -1.80 -10.94
C ARG A 740 8.01 -3.31 -10.77
N ILE A 741 9.12 -3.70 -10.12
CA ILE A 741 9.45 -5.11 -9.80
C ILE A 741 8.92 -5.47 -8.40
N LYS A 742 8.49 -6.72 -8.20
CA LYS A 742 8.09 -7.21 -6.86
C LYS A 742 9.28 -7.76 -6.10
N VAL A 743 9.11 -7.86 -4.79
CA VAL A 743 9.78 -8.89 -3.99
C VAL A 743 8.75 -9.64 -3.15
N LYS A 744 8.88 -10.97 -3.05
CA LYS A 744 8.21 -11.81 -2.06
C LYS A 744 8.96 -11.67 -0.72
N PRO A 745 8.31 -11.35 0.40
CA PRO A 745 9.02 -11.05 1.65
C PRO A 745 9.84 -12.18 2.29
N GLY A 746 10.92 -11.76 2.97
CA GLY A 746 11.81 -12.54 3.83
C GLY A 746 11.43 -12.49 5.31
N PHE A 747 11.93 -13.47 6.07
CA PHE A 747 11.60 -13.68 7.49
C PHE A 747 12.59 -14.63 8.17
N ASP A 748 12.85 -14.42 9.47
CA ASP A 748 13.72 -15.26 10.32
C ASP A 748 15.00 -15.77 9.61
N GLY A 749 15.72 -14.85 8.97
CA GLY A 749 16.97 -15.14 8.29
C GLY A 749 16.81 -15.74 6.88
N VAL A 750 15.60 -15.74 6.30
CA VAL A 750 15.33 -16.16 4.91
C VAL A 750 15.16 -14.89 4.06
N TYR A 751 15.97 -14.73 3.01
CA TYR A 751 15.82 -13.61 2.06
C TYR A 751 14.49 -13.65 1.31
N GLY A 752 14.00 -12.47 0.93
CA GLY A 752 12.94 -12.34 -0.06
C GLY A 752 13.43 -12.64 -1.48
N VAL A 753 12.49 -12.83 -2.40
CA VAL A 753 12.79 -13.24 -3.79
C VAL A 753 12.05 -12.34 -4.79
N PRO A 754 12.75 -11.69 -5.74
CA PRO A 754 12.10 -10.91 -6.78
C PRO A 754 11.25 -11.75 -7.73
N ASP A 755 10.27 -11.13 -8.37
CA ASP A 755 9.37 -11.82 -9.31
C ASP A 755 9.35 -11.10 -10.67
N LEU A 756 9.99 -11.73 -11.67
CA LEU A 756 9.87 -11.38 -13.09
C LEU A 756 9.11 -12.45 -13.90
N SER A 757 8.10 -13.11 -13.33
CA SER A 757 7.25 -14.07 -14.06
C SER A 757 6.09 -13.41 -14.84
N GLY A 758 5.17 -12.72 -14.17
CA GLY A 758 3.91 -12.19 -14.75
C GLY A 758 3.93 -10.76 -15.32
N GLN A 759 4.66 -10.49 -16.42
CA GLN A 759 4.42 -9.32 -17.29
C GLN A 759 4.58 -9.75 -18.74
N GLY A 760 3.45 -9.87 -19.43
CA GLY A 760 3.43 -9.96 -20.88
C GLY A 760 3.96 -8.65 -21.47
N LYS A 761 4.67 -8.75 -22.60
CA LYS A 761 5.30 -7.64 -23.31
C LYS A 761 6.43 -6.96 -22.51
N ILE A 762 7.43 -7.74 -22.14
CA ILE A 762 8.79 -7.21 -21.95
C ILE A 762 9.46 -6.88 -23.31
N THR A 763 8.88 -7.37 -24.40
CA THR A 763 9.37 -7.34 -25.79
C THR A 763 8.74 -6.26 -26.68
N ASP A 764 7.69 -5.57 -26.21
CA ASP A 764 6.81 -4.74 -27.06
C ASP A 764 6.71 -3.30 -26.54
N PHE A 765 7.87 -2.77 -26.15
CA PHE A 765 8.11 -1.36 -25.88
C PHE A 765 9.38 -0.92 -26.63
#